data_AF-A0A179UX83-F1
#
_entry.id   AF-A0A179UX83-F1
#
_cell.length_a   1.000
_cell.length_b   1.000
_cell.length_c   1.000
_cell.angle_alpha   90.00
_cell.angle_beta   90.00
_cell.angle_gamma   90.00
#
_symmetry.space_group_name_H-M   'P 1'
#
loop_
_entity.id
_entity.type
_entity.pdbx_description
1 polymer ?
#
loop_
_entity_poly.entity_id
_entity_poly.type
_entity_poly.pdbx_seq_one_letter_code
_entity_poly.pdbx_strand_id
1 'polypeptide(L)'
;MLQERLRVLVVGSGGREHAFAWKLSHSPSVDIVYVAPGNGGTAAGDSKITNVDIKVDDYAGLVAFSQKNDINLVVPGPEAPLVDGIQKFFQSVGIRCFGPSQAAARMEGSKTFSKDFMKRHNIPTAAYENFNDYAAASKYLDSVSHGVVIKASGLAAGKGVIIPQSKEEAQKALREIMLDRQFGEAGDEVVIEEFLEGDELSILTFSDGYTVRSLPPAQDHKRIFDGDQGPNTGGMGCYAPTRIASKEVLEEVDRTVIVPTINGMRKEGFPFVGILFTGLMMTKNGPKVLEYNVRGGDPETQTLLPLLSDDTDLAEVMIACTDHWLDGVTIKIEPKFSATVIAVAEGYPGSYAKGRDISLATPAADTLIFHAGTTLTNNHLKTSGGRVIAATSTAATLEDAVKNSYTGISTIHFQGMHYRKDIAHRAFRSTSTTATSTSGAESLTYAAAGVSIDAGNDLVKQIKANVAQTRRPGTDAIIGGFGGTFSLSTCNSGFHPSSPTLIGAIDGVGTKLVIAHEMRTHNTVGIDLVAMNVNDLVVQGAEPLFFLDCYSCGKLDVATAAAFVSGVAAGCVDAGCALVGGETAEMPGLYVGTSYDAVGAAVGAIDTAKRTILPDLEKMQVGDVLLGLASSGPHSNGYSLVRKIVERSGLSYHDVAPFETTASSLGVALLTPTRIYVKPLLAALATAPGAIKGLAHITGGGLVENIPRALPKHLTALVDVASWSLPPVFRWLKKTGRVTGAEMGRAFNNGIGMVIVVGKENAERVKSLLEEKGEKVFVVGELATRGEDEGCVLKNLESWE
;
A
#
# COMPACT_ATOMS: atom_id res chain seq x y z
N MET A 1 33.86 9.03 20.29
CA MET A 1 34.04 10.31 19.57
C MET A 1 33.12 11.31 20.26
N LEU A 2 33.61 12.51 20.61
CA LEU A 2 32.73 13.56 21.16
C LEU A 2 31.71 13.92 20.07
N GLN A 3 30.44 13.67 20.34
CA GLN A 3 29.33 14.05 19.45
C GLN A 3 29.36 15.57 19.32
N GLU A 4 29.36 16.09 18.08
CA GLU A 4 29.35 17.53 17.81
C GLU A 4 28.21 18.20 18.59
N ARG A 5 28.51 19.27 19.34
CA ARG A 5 27.49 20.08 20.02
C ARG A 5 26.83 20.99 18.99
N LEU A 6 25.51 20.89 18.85
CA LEU A 6 24.73 21.63 17.86
C LEU A 6 24.16 22.92 18.45
N ARG A 7 24.29 24.01 17.71
CA ARG A 7 23.66 25.31 17.96
C ARG A 7 22.82 25.61 16.73
N VAL A 8 21.51 25.59 16.90
CA VAL A 8 20.56 25.54 15.78
C VAL A 8 19.86 26.89 15.61
N LEU A 9 19.64 27.30 14.36
CA LEU A 9 18.78 28.43 14.01
C LEU A 9 17.56 27.92 13.23
N VAL A 10 16.37 28.05 13.81
CA VAL A 10 15.09 27.84 13.12
C VAL A 10 14.60 29.18 12.56
N VAL A 11 14.34 29.25 11.26
CA VAL A 11 13.86 30.49 10.62
C VAL A 11 12.36 30.38 10.39
N GLY A 12 11.60 31.31 10.96
CA GLY A 12 10.15 31.41 10.89
C GLY A 12 9.51 31.75 12.23
N SER A 13 8.18 31.72 12.27
CA SER A 13 7.38 32.18 13.42
C SER A 13 6.04 31.45 13.58
N GLY A 14 5.81 30.38 12.82
CA GLY A 14 4.58 29.60 12.83
C GLY A 14 4.57 28.47 13.86
N GLY A 15 3.50 27.67 13.83
CA GLY A 15 3.34 26.52 14.71
C GLY A 15 4.31 25.39 14.38
N ARG A 16 4.61 25.22 13.08
CA ARG A 16 5.65 24.31 12.60
C ARG A 16 7.03 24.63 13.17
N GLU A 17 7.43 25.90 13.15
CA GLU A 17 8.74 26.31 13.68
C GLU A 17 8.83 26.13 15.19
N HIS A 18 7.73 26.36 15.91
CA HIS A 18 7.66 26.01 17.33
C HIS A 18 7.81 24.49 17.53
N ALA A 19 7.14 23.65 16.75
CA ALA A 19 7.28 22.20 16.84
C ALA A 19 8.71 21.71 16.53
N PHE A 20 9.38 22.30 15.53
CA PHE A 20 10.81 22.03 15.30
C PHE A 20 11.66 22.44 16.49
N ALA A 21 11.51 23.66 16.99
CA ALA A 21 12.30 24.15 18.12
C ALA A 21 12.10 23.28 19.37
N TRP A 22 10.86 22.88 19.64
CA TRP A 22 10.50 21.96 20.73
C TRP A 22 11.14 20.58 20.57
N LYS A 23 11.05 19.93 19.40
CA LYS A 23 11.64 18.59 19.24
C LYS A 23 13.17 18.63 19.21
N LEU A 24 13.77 19.71 18.68
CA LEU A 24 15.22 19.90 18.69
C LEU A 24 15.78 20.18 20.09
N SER A 25 15.06 20.88 20.97
CA SER A 25 15.54 21.14 22.34
C SER A 25 15.72 19.87 23.17
N HIS A 26 14.93 18.83 22.87
CA HIS A 26 15.06 17.51 23.49
C HIS A 26 16.31 16.73 23.08
N SER A 27 16.97 17.10 21.98
CA SER A 27 18.19 16.39 21.56
C SER A 27 19.32 16.59 22.60
N PRO A 28 20.03 15.52 22.99
CA PRO A 28 21.19 15.63 23.87
C PRO A 28 22.38 16.33 23.19
N SER A 29 22.42 16.35 21.85
CA SER A 29 23.48 17.01 21.08
C SER A 29 23.24 18.52 20.92
N VAL A 30 22.00 18.99 21.09
CA VAL A 30 21.62 20.40 20.93
C VAL A 30 21.86 21.18 22.23
N ASP A 31 22.69 22.22 22.11
CA ASP A 31 23.03 23.17 23.15
C ASP A 31 21.98 24.28 23.27
N ILE A 32 21.61 24.89 22.14
CA ILE A 32 20.62 25.96 22.06
C ILE A 32 19.93 25.96 20.69
N VAL A 33 18.66 26.37 20.68
CA VAL A 33 17.85 26.61 19.49
C VAL A 33 17.44 28.08 19.46
N TYR A 34 17.99 28.83 18.51
CA TYR A 34 17.53 30.17 18.19
C TYR A 34 16.37 30.12 17.21
N VAL A 35 15.37 30.99 17.38
CA VAL A 35 14.22 31.09 16.45
C VAL A 35 14.08 32.52 15.93
N ALA A 36 14.11 32.70 14.61
CA ALA A 36 14.12 34.02 13.95
C ALA A 36 12.87 34.24 13.08
N PRO A 37 11.93 35.15 13.42
CA PRO A 37 11.87 35.90 14.68
C PRO A 37 11.25 35.12 15.84
N GLY A 38 10.70 33.93 15.58
CA GLY A 38 9.93 33.16 16.56
C GLY A 38 8.58 33.81 16.89
N ASN A 39 7.94 33.31 17.94
CA ASN A 39 6.62 33.76 18.39
C ASN A 39 6.51 33.75 19.92
N GLY A 40 5.31 34.05 20.44
CA GLY A 40 5.07 34.13 21.89
C GLY A 40 5.33 32.81 22.64
N GLY A 41 5.23 31.65 21.98
CA GLY A 41 5.47 30.35 22.61
C GLY A 41 6.95 29.98 22.67
N THR A 42 7.69 30.21 21.59
CA THR A 42 9.14 29.98 21.56
C THR A 42 9.92 30.94 22.47
N ALA A 43 9.31 32.06 22.87
CA ALA A 43 9.84 32.95 23.90
C ALA A 43 9.64 32.44 25.35
N ALA A 44 8.72 31.50 25.59
CA ALA A 44 8.22 31.15 26.92
C ALA A 44 8.39 29.67 27.32
N GLY A 45 8.75 28.78 26.39
CA GLY A 45 8.52 27.33 26.53
C GLY A 45 9.66 26.46 27.07
N ASP A 46 10.94 26.76 26.77
CA ASP A 46 12.08 25.90 27.13
C ASP A 46 13.37 26.72 27.34
N SER A 47 14.16 26.35 28.35
CA SER A 47 15.48 26.93 28.64
C SER A 47 16.49 26.89 27.48
N LYS A 48 16.32 25.96 26.54
CA LYS A 48 17.18 25.84 25.35
C LYS A 48 16.67 26.60 24.14
N ILE A 49 15.52 27.27 24.20
CA ILE A 49 14.94 27.98 23.05
C ILE A 49 15.02 29.48 23.29
N THR A 50 15.42 30.25 22.27
CA THR A 50 15.53 31.71 22.37
C THR A 50 15.13 32.38 21.06
N ASN A 51 14.20 33.33 21.13
CA ASN A 51 13.86 34.15 19.97
C ASN A 51 14.95 35.19 19.68
N VAL A 52 15.13 35.52 18.40
CA VAL A 52 16.05 36.56 17.94
C VAL A 52 15.31 37.52 17.01
N ASP A 53 15.45 38.82 17.22
CA ASP A 53 14.73 39.84 16.45
C ASP A 53 15.41 40.09 15.09
N ILE A 54 15.29 39.09 14.21
CA ILE A 54 15.78 39.12 12.83
C ILE A 54 14.63 38.66 11.92
N LYS A 55 14.38 39.42 10.85
CA LYS A 55 13.32 39.08 9.90
C LYS A 55 13.70 37.83 9.09
N VAL A 56 12.69 37.08 8.66
CA VAL A 56 12.88 35.83 7.89
C VAL A 56 13.53 36.05 6.53
N ASP A 57 13.44 37.27 5.98
CA ASP A 57 13.98 37.69 4.69
C ASP A 57 15.31 38.46 4.81
N ASP A 58 15.80 38.71 6.03
CA ASP A 58 17.11 39.35 6.27
C ASP A 58 18.23 38.31 6.24
N TYR A 59 18.50 37.74 5.05
CA TYR A 59 19.49 36.67 4.89
C TYR A 59 20.90 37.07 5.34
N ALA A 60 21.29 38.33 5.11
CA ALA A 60 22.57 38.85 5.57
C ALA A 60 22.64 38.94 7.10
N GLY A 61 21.59 39.46 7.74
CA GLY A 61 21.47 39.50 9.20
C GLY A 61 21.45 38.10 9.83
N LEU A 62 20.71 37.16 9.23
CA LEU A 62 20.66 35.76 9.66
C LEU A 62 22.05 35.09 9.60
N VAL A 63 22.79 35.27 8.50
CA VAL A 63 24.17 34.74 8.37
C VAL A 63 25.11 35.37 9.39
N ALA A 64 25.10 36.70 9.53
CA ALA A 64 25.95 37.41 10.47
C ALA A 64 25.69 37.00 11.92
N PHE A 65 24.41 36.82 12.28
CA PHE A 65 24.01 36.29 13.58
C PHE A 65 24.52 34.86 13.78
N SER A 66 24.37 33.99 12.79
CA SER A 66 24.82 32.60 12.87
C SER A 66 26.32 32.47 13.07
N GLN A 67 27.13 33.24 12.34
CA GLN A 67 28.58 33.26 12.52
C GLN A 67 29.00 33.78 13.89
N LYS A 68 28.30 34.81 14.40
CA LYS A 68 28.59 35.40 15.72
C LYS A 68 28.26 34.45 16.88
N ASN A 69 27.29 33.56 16.70
CA ASN A 69 26.77 32.68 17.76
C ASN A 69 27.12 31.21 17.53
N ASP A 70 28.09 30.92 16.66
CA ASP A 70 28.59 29.56 16.36
C ASP A 70 27.48 28.58 15.95
N ILE A 71 26.49 29.06 15.19
CA ILE A 71 25.41 28.21 14.67
C ILE A 71 25.98 27.31 13.57
N ASN A 72 25.75 26.00 13.73
CA ASN A 72 26.24 24.97 12.80
C ASN A 72 25.12 24.20 12.09
N LEU A 73 23.84 24.49 12.40
CA LEU A 73 22.67 23.98 11.68
C LEU A 73 21.59 25.07 11.55
N VAL A 74 21.07 25.26 10.34
CA VAL A 74 19.93 26.15 10.06
C VAL A 74 18.76 25.33 9.53
N VAL A 75 17.55 25.63 10.01
CA VAL A 75 16.30 24.96 9.65
C VAL A 75 15.28 26.02 9.19
N PRO A 76 15.21 26.31 7.88
CA PRO A 76 14.17 27.17 7.33
C PRO A 76 12.81 26.48 7.39
N GLY A 77 11.86 27.10 8.09
CA GLY A 77 10.50 26.59 8.20
C GLY A 77 9.58 26.96 7.03
N PRO A 78 9.42 28.26 6.70
CA PRO A 78 8.53 28.70 5.63
C PRO A 78 9.16 28.55 4.24
N GLU A 79 8.29 28.55 3.24
CA GLU A 79 8.62 28.35 1.83
C GLU A 79 9.36 29.52 1.20
N ALA A 80 9.04 30.77 1.58
CA ALA A 80 9.61 31.97 0.95
C ALA A 80 11.16 32.03 1.07
N PRO A 81 11.78 31.83 2.25
CA PRO A 81 13.24 31.74 2.35
C PRO A 81 13.87 30.65 1.48
N LEU A 82 13.20 29.51 1.30
CA LEU A 82 13.70 28.40 0.48
C LEU A 82 13.69 28.78 -1.00
N VAL A 83 12.60 29.40 -1.47
CA VAL A 83 12.47 29.90 -2.86
C VAL A 83 13.46 31.03 -3.15
N ASP A 84 13.74 31.88 -2.16
CA ASP A 84 14.75 32.94 -2.27
C ASP A 84 16.19 32.41 -2.20
N GLY A 85 16.38 31.14 -1.84
CA GLY A 85 17.67 30.46 -1.84
C GLY A 85 18.49 30.64 -0.56
N ILE A 86 17.85 30.75 0.61
CA ILE A 86 18.50 30.85 1.93
C ILE A 86 19.61 29.81 2.13
N GLN A 87 19.44 28.60 1.58
CA GLN A 87 20.42 27.51 1.64
C GLN A 87 21.79 27.94 1.11
N LYS A 88 21.84 28.72 0.02
CA LYS A 88 23.09 29.17 -0.60
C LYS A 88 23.83 30.19 0.28
N PHE A 89 23.10 31.05 0.98
CA PHE A 89 23.69 32.03 1.91
C PHE A 89 24.46 31.32 3.03
N PHE A 90 23.87 30.30 3.65
CA PHE A 90 24.53 29.53 4.72
C PHE A 90 25.63 28.59 4.22
N GLN A 91 25.41 27.93 3.08
CA GLN A 91 26.43 27.08 2.48
C GLN A 91 27.70 27.88 2.14
N SER A 92 27.58 29.13 1.70
CA SER A 92 28.72 29.99 1.37
C SER A 92 29.65 30.30 2.55
N VAL A 93 29.15 30.16 3.78
CA VAL A 93 29.91 30.37 5.02
C VAL A 93 30.16 29.06 5.78
N GLY A 94 29.90 27.90 5.17
CA GLY A 94 30.17 26.58 5.73
C GLY A 94 29.18 26.12 6.82
N ILE A 95 27.98 26.72 6.89
CA ILE A 95 26.95 26.32 7.85
C ILE A 95 25.94 25.39 7.17
N ARG A 96 25.58 24.28 7.81
CA ARG A 96 24.60 23.32 7.30
C ARG A 96 23.21 23.97 7.26
N CYS A 97 22.48 23.74 6.18
CA CYS A 97 21.10 24.20 6.02
C CYS A 97 20.21 23.02 5.68
N PHE A 98 19.34 22.62 6.60
CA PHE A 98 18.33 21.58 6.40
C PHE A 98 17.15 22.17 5.63
N GLY A 99 17.32 22.22 4.31
CA GLY A 99 16.33 22.73 3.37
C GLY A 99 16.86 22.64 1.93
N PRO A 100 15.97 22.60 0.94
CA PRO A 100 16.36 22.43 -0.46
C PRO A 100 17.18 23.62 -0.96
N SER A 101 17.96 23.38 -2.03
CA SER A 101 18.50 24.47 -2.84
C SER A 101 17.37 25.27 -3.50
N GLN A 102 17.66 26.51 -3.91
CA GLN A 102 16.71 27.34 -4.68
C GLN A 102 16.15 26.60 -5.90
N ALA A 103 17.00 25.83 -6.60
CA ALA A 103 16.60 25.07 -7.78
C ALA A 103 15.57 23.98 -7.44
N ALA A 104 15.78 23.25 -6.34
CA ALA A 104 14.84 22.22 -5.87
C ALA A 104 13.57 22.86 -5.26
N ALA A 105 13.67 24.03 -4.63
CA ALA A 105 12.54 24.75 -4.06
C ALA A 105 11.50 25.21 -5.11
N ARG A 106 11.87 25.23 -6.40
CA ARG A 106 10.94 25.46 -7.52
C ARG A 106 9.78 24.47 -7.55
N MET A 107 9.93 23.27 -6.96
CA MET A 107 8.86 22.28 -6.86
C MET A 107 7.63 22.82 -6.10
N GLU A 108 7.80 23.71 -5.12
CA GLU A 108 6.71 24.45 -4.45
C GLU A 108 6.52 25.84 -5.08
N GLY A 109 7.62 26.53 -5.42
CA GLY A 109 7.59 27.90 -5.92
C GLY A 109 6.95 28.08 -7.31
N SER A 110 6.83 27.02 -8.10
CA SER A 110 6.18 27.04 -9.43
C SER A 110 5.38 25.76 -9.66
N LYS A 111 4.05 25.89 -9.69
CA LYS A 111 3.15 24.75 -9.97
C LYS A 111 3.28 24.26 -11.41
N THR A 112 3.53 25.18 -12.36
CA THR A 112 3.79 24.83 -13.76
C THR A 112 5.03 23.93 -13.86
N PHE A 113 6.12 24.30 -13.19
CA PHE A 113 7.35 23.50 -13.13
C PHE A 113 7.13 22.12 -12.52
N SER A 114 6.45 22.00 -11.37
CA SER A 114 6.26 20.71 -10.71
C SER A 114 5.37 19.77 -11.52
N LYS A 115 4.36 20.31 -12.22
CA LYS A 115 3.52 19.55 -13.16
C LYS A 115 4.30 19.06 -14.37
N ASP A 116 5.13 19.90 -14.98
CA ASP A 116 6.00 19.51 -16.08
C ASP A 116 6.99 18.44 -15.61
N PHE A 117 7.58 18.61 -14.42
CA PHE A 117 8.45 17.63 -13.77
C PHE A 117 7.77 16.28 -13.57
N MET A 118 6.54 16.25 -13.06
CA MET A 118 5.81 14.99 -12.90
C MET A 118 5.58 14.29 -14.24
N LYS A 119 5.17 15.03 -15.28
CA LYS A 119 4.90 14.49 -16.62
C LYS A 119 6.14 13.83 -17.22
N ARG A 120 7.29 14.50 -17.18
CA ARG A 120 8.56 14.00 -17.77
C ARG A 120 9.24 12.88 -16.96
N HIS A 121 8.87 12.68 -15.70
CA HIS A 121 9.31 11.54 -14.88
C HIS A 121 8.25 10.44 -14.72
N ASN A 122 7.13 10.54 -15.43
CA ASN A 122 6.00 9.60 -15.34
C ASN A 122 5.45 9.44 -13.91
N ILE A 123 5.42 10.53 -13.15
CA ILE A 123 4.84 10.55 -11.79
C ILE A 123 3.33 10.80 -11.91
N PRO A 124 2.47 9.95 -11.29
CA PRO A 124 1.02 10.09 -11.38
C PRO A 124 0.51 11.43 -10.84
N THR A 125 -0.23 12.19 -11.66
CA THR A 125 -0.89 13.45 -11.25
C THR A 125 -2.18 13.67 -12.05
N ALA A 126 -2.97 14.69 -11.70
CA ALA A 126 -4.13 15.13 -12.47
C ALA A 126 -3.71 15.49 -13.91
N ALA A 127 -4.55 15.17 -14.91
CA ALA A 127 -4.34 15.71 -16.25
C ALA A 127 -4.35 17.24 -16.18
N TYR A 128 -3.45 17.91 -16.88
CA TYR A 128 -3.31 19.37 -16.79
C TYR A 128 -2.75 19.96 -18.07
N GLU A 129 -2.94 21.26 -18.23
CA GLU A 129 -2.21 22.11 -19.17
C GLU A 129 -1.81 23.43 -18.48
N ASN A 130 -0.64 23.95 -18.89
CA ASN A 130 -0.06 25.19 -18.37
C ASN A 130 -0.30 26.35 -19.35
N PHE A 131 -0.66 27.54 -18.85
CA PHE A 131 -0.95 28.70 -19.68
C PHE A 131 -0.31 29.98 -19.14
N ASN A 132 0.21 30.79 -20.07
CA ASN A 132 0.67 32.16 -19.85
C ASN A 132 -0.10 33.18 -20.71
N ASP A 133 -1.08 32.72 -21.49
CA ASP A 133 -1.97 33.53 -22.32
C ASP A 133 -3.43 33.26 -21.95
N TYR A 134 -4.16 34.34 -21.65
CA TYR A 134 -5.56 34.26 -21.22
C TYR A 134 -6.48 33.66 -22.31
N ALA A 135 -6.27 34.01 -23.58
CA ALA A 135 -7.14 33.55 -24.66
C ALA A 135 -6.98 32.04 -24.90
N ALA A 136 -5.75 31.53 -24.84
CA ALA A 136 -5.45 30.11 -24.91
C ALA A 136 -6.05 29.33 -23.73
N ALA A 137 -5.87 29.84 -22.50
CA ALA A 137 -6.43 29.22 -21.29
C ALA A 137 -7.97 29.19 -21.33
N SER A 138 -8.60 30.28 -21.77
CA SER A 138 -10.06 30.40 -21.91
C SER A 138 -10.59 29.41 -22.95
N LYS A 139 -9.92 29.28 -24.10
CA LYS A 139 -10.28 28.30 -25.12
C LYS A 139 -10.12 26.85 -24.62
N TYR A 140 -9.11 26.58 -23.81
CA TYR A 140 -8.93 25.26 -23.21
C TYR A 140 -10.07 24.91 -22.25
N LEU A 141 -10.49 25.85 -21.38
CA LEU A 141 -11.67 25.68 -20.51
C LEU A 141 -12.95 25.36 -21.30
N ASP A 142 -13.12 25.98 -22.48
CA ASP A 142 -14.27 25.68 -23.34
C ASP A 142 -14.20 24.27 -23.93
N SER A 143 -13.00 23.77 -24.22
CA SER A 143 -12.76 22.46 -24.84
C SER A 143 -12.93 21.27 -23.90
N VAL A 144 -12.68 21.44 -22.60
CA VAL A 144 -12.77 20.34 -21.62
C VAL A 144 -14.21 20.01 -21.24
N SER A 145 -14.49 18.73 -20.98
CA SER A 145 -15.82 18.20 -20.66
C SER A 145 -15.96 17.69 -19.22
N HIS A 146 -14.94 17.85 -18.39
CA HIS A 146 -14.89 17.42 -17.00
C HIS A 146 -14.70 18.62 -16.06
N GLY A 147 -14.91 18.41 -14.75
CA GLY A 147 -14.65 19.44 -13.73
C GLY A 147 -13.17 19.80 -13.68
N VAL A 148 -12.86 21.06 -13.39
CA VAL A 148 -11.48 21.57 -13.39
C VAL A 148 -11.11 22.24 -12.08
N VAL A 149 -9.81 22.33 -11.83
CA VAL A 149 -9.20 23.16 -10.78
C VAL A 149 -8.25 24.13 -11.45
N ILE A 150 -8.37 25.42 -11.12
CA ILE A 150 -7.49 26.47 -11.63
C ILE A 150 -6.53 26.87 -10.52
N LYS A 151 -5.23 26.79 -10.79
CA LYS A 151 -4.18 27.13 -9.82
C LYS A 151 -3.24 28.21 -10.37
N ALA A 152 -3.03 29.28 -9.61
CA ALA A 152 -1.98 30.25 -9.88
C ALA A 152 -0.60 29.60 -9.63
N SER A 153 0.37 29.80 -10.53
CA SER A 153 1.66 29.08 -10.48
C SER A 153 2.53 29.49 -9.30
N GLY A 154 2.58 30.79 -8.96
CA GLY A 154 3.43 31.31 -7.90
C GLY A 154 2.93 31.09 -6.46
N LEU A 155 3.67 31.65 -5.50
CA LEU A 155 3.34 31.60 -4.08
C LEU A 155 2.12 32.47 -3.77
N ALA A 156 0.95 31.84 -3.63
CA ALA A 156 -0.33 32.50 -3.33
C ALA A 156 -0.83 32.21 -1.91
N ALA A 157 0.06 31.82 -0.98
CA ALA A 157 -0.26 31.50 0.42
C ALA A 157 -1.46 30.53 0.60
N GLY A 158 -1.56 29.52 -0.26
CA GLY A 158 -2.67 28.54 -0.27
C GLY A 158 -4.02 29.06 -0.78
N LYS A 159 -4.11 30.34 -1.20
CA LYS A 159 -5.34 30.97 -1.69
C LYS A 159 -5.49 30.93 -3.22
N GLY A 160 -4.43 30.61 -3.94
CA GLY A 160 -4.41 30.58 -5.41
C GLY A 160 -4.96 29.30 -6.03
N VAL A 161 -5.82 28.54 -5.32
CA VAL A 161 -6.45 27.31 -5.83
C VAL A 161 -7.96 27.52 -5.84
N ILE A 162 -8.56 27.49 -7.04
CA ILE A 162 -9.99 27.72 -7.25
C ILE A 162 -10.61 26.46 -7.85
N ILE A 163 -11.73 26.01 -7.28
CA ILE A 163 -12.49 24.82 -7.71
C ILE A 163 -13.87 25.29 -8.22
N PRO A 164 -13.96 25.75 -9.47
CA PRO A 164 -15.22 26.21 -10.06
C PRO A 164 -16.23 25.05 -10.19
N GLN A 165 -17.52 25.36 -9.99
CA GLN A 165 -18.62 24.40 -10.14
C GLN A 165 -19.27 24.45 -11.53
N SER A 166 -18.96 25.47 -12.34
CA SER A 166 -19.42 25.60 -13.73
C SER A 166 -18.34 26.18 -14.65
N LYS A 167 -18.54 26.08 -15.97
CA LYS A 167 -17.64 26.70 -16.97
C LYS A 167 -17.62 28.22 -16.83
N GLU A 168 -18.76 28.84 -16.54
CA GLU A 168 -18.85 30.29 -16.32
C GLU A 168 -18.04 30.72 -15.10
N GLU A 169 -18.12 29.96 -14.00
CA GLU A 169 -17.28 30.19 -12.82
C GLU A 169 -15.80 30.00 -13.13
N ALA A 170 -15.44 28.98 -13.93
CA ALA A 170 -14.07 28.74 -14.35
C ALA A 170 -13.51 29.90 -15.19
N GLN A 171 -14.29 30.40 -16.16
CA GLN A 171 -13.91 31.55 -17.00
C GLN A 171 -13.76 32.83 -16.17
N LYS A 172 -14.65 33.04 -15.19
CA LYS A 172 -14.56 34.17 -14.27
C LYS A 172 -13.31 34.09 -13.40
N ALA A 173 -13.05 32.94 -12.78
CA ALA A 173 -11.87 32.70 -11.96
C ALA A 173 -10.57 32.91 -12.76
N LEU A 174 -10.51 32.42 -14.00
CA LEU A 174 -9.38 32.62 -14.89
C LEU A 174 -9.11 34.11 -15.17
N ARG A 175 -10.18 34.89 -15.39
CA ARG A 175 -10.09 36.34 -15.60
C ARG A 175 -9.56 37.06 -14.35
N GLU A 176 -10.09 36.72 -13.18
CA GLU A 176 -9.68 37.30 -11.90
C GLU A 176 -8.19 37.05 -11.62
N ILE A 177 -7.70 35.86 -11.96
CA ILE A 177 -6.29 35.49 -11.81
C ILE A 177 -5.40 36.24 -12.82
N MET A 178 -5.67 36.10 -14.12
CA MET A 178 -4.72 36.51 -15.18
C MET A 178 -4.88 37.97 -15.63
N LEU A 179 -6.11 38.52 -15.62
CA LEU A 179 -6.37 39.88 -16.10
C LEU A 179 -6.50 40.87 -14.96
N ASP A 180 -7.25 40.52 -13.92
CA ASP A 180 -7.46 41.40 -12.76
C ASP A 180 -6.31 41.31 -11.75
N ARG A 181 -5.34 40.41 -11.99
CA ARG A 181 -4.09 40.23 -11.22
C ARG A 181 -4.32 40.09 -9.72
N GLN A 182 -5.36 39.34 -9.33
CA GLN A 182 -5.72 39.13 -7.93
C GLN A 182 -4.56 38.64 -7.06
N PHE A 183 -3.63 37.87 -7.65
CA PHE A 183 -2.47 37.30 -6.96
C PHE A 183 -1.13 37.94 -7.39
N GLY A 184 -1.16 39.10 -8.03
CA GLY A 184 0.05 39.74 -8.58
C GLY A 184 0.75 38.88 -9.62
N GLU A 185 2.09 38.85 -9.59
CA GLU A 185 2.93 38.07 -10.52
C GLU A 185 2.68 36.56 -10.44
N ALA A 186 2.17 36.05 -9.30
CA ALA A 186 1.84 34.63 -9.16
C ALA A 186 0.74 34.16 -10.13
N GLY A 187 -0.06 35.10 -10.68
CA GLY A 187 -1.13 34.85 -11.63
C GLY A 187 -0.74 35.04 -13.11
N ASP A 188 0.51 35.39 -13.42
CA ASP A 188 0.98 35.51 -14.82
C ASP A 188 1.00 34.14 -15.53
N GLU A 189 1.14 33.05 -14.77
CA GLU A 189 0.97 31.69 -15.24
C GLU A 189 -0.08 30.94 -14.41
N VAL A 190 -0.88 30.12 -15.09
CA VAL A 190 -1.89 29.26 -14.46
C VAL A 190 -1.76 27.82 -14.91
N VAL A 191 -2.08 26.90 -14.00
CA VAL A 191 -2.29 25.49 -14.29
C VAL A 191 -3.80 25.22 -14.25
N ILE A 192 -4.33 24.64 -15.31
CA ILE A 192 -5.70 24.13 -15.35
C ILE A 192 -5.62 22.61 -15.29
N GLU A 193 -6.20 22.01 -14.24
CA GLU A 193 -6.11 20.57 -13.98
C GLU A 193 -7.48 19.91 -13.92
N GLU A 194 -7.53 18.62 -14.22
CA GLU A 194 -8.65 17.73 -13.92
C GLU A 194 -8.98 17.79 -12.42
N PHE A 195 -10.27 17.97 -12.11
CA PHE A 195 -10.76 17.81 -10.76
C PHE A 195 -10.71 16.33 -10.34
N LEU A 196 -9.88 16.02 -9.35
CA LEU A 196 -9.75 14.67 -8.81
C LEU A 196 -10.69 14.47 -7.62
N GLU A 197 -11.36 13.33 -7.62
CA GLU A 197 -12.21 12.86 -6.51
C GLU A 197 -11.50 11.77 -5.72
N GLY A 198 -11.59 11.86 -4.39
CA GLY A 198 -10.94 10.93 -3.48
C GLY A 198 -10.73 11.50 -2.08
N ASP A 199 -10.01 10.76 -1.26
CA ASP A 199 -9.53 11.22 0.04
C ASP A 199 -8.14 11.85 -0.08
N GLU A 200 -7.97 13.03 0.53
CA GLU A 200 -6.66 13.69 0.62
C GLU A 200 -5.76 12.98 1.64
N LEU A 201 -4.48 12.84 1.28
CA LEU A 201 -3.43 12.21 2.06
C LEU A 201 -2.16 13.07 1.98
N SER A 202 -1.53 13.32 3.12
CA SER A 202 -0.27 14.04 3.21
C SER A 202 0.85 13.12 3.69
N ILE A 203 1.97 13.09 2.97
CA ILE A 203 3.18 12.36 3.37
C ILE A 203 4.35 13.35 3.47
N LEU A 204 5.01 13.36 4.63
CA LEU A 204 6.26 14.11 4.85
C LEU A 204 7.42 13.15 4.78
N THR A 205 8.38 13.41 3.89
CA THR A 205 9.53 12.55 3.65
C THR A 205 10.83 13.30 3.89
N PHE A 206 11.65 12.82 4.82
CA PHE A 206 13.04 13.25 4.96
C PHE A 206 13.86 12.75 3.76
N SER A 207 14.70 13.61 3.20
CA SER A 207 15.66 13.21 2.19
C SER A 207 16.98 13.95 2.32
N ASP A 208 18.05 13.23 1.98
CA ASP A 208 19.40 13.72 1.84
C ASP A 208 19.81 13.89 0.36
N GLY A 209 18.85 13.79 -0.56
CA GLY A 209 19.06 13.82 -2.01
C GLY A 209 19.29 12.44 -2.66
N TYR A 210 19.48 11.38 -1.86
CA TYR A 210 19.70 10.00 -2.32
C TYR A 210 18.75 9.02 -1.64
N THR A 211 18.66 9.11 -0.32
CA THR A 211 17.86 8.30 0.56
C THR A 211 16.59 9.04 0.95
N VAL A 212 15.53 8.28 1.20
CA VAL A 212 14.25 8.78 1.72
C VAL A 212 13.84 8.03 2.98
N ARG A 213 13.22 8.76 3.91
CA ARG A 213 12.56 8.22 5.10
C ARG A 213 11.24 8.96 5.32
N SER A 214 10.12 8.29 5.01
CA SER A 214 8.78 8.86 5.14
C SER A 214 8.26 8.75 6.58
N LEU A 215 7.62 9.81 7.07
CA LEU A 215 6.83 9.80 8.29
C LEU A 215 5.46 9.14 8.02
N PRO A 216 4.72 8.72 9.07
CA PRO A 216 3.40 8.15 8.89
C PRO A 216 2.47 9.09 8.12
N PRO A 217 1.53 8.54 7.32
CA PRO A 217 0.62 9.36 6.56
C PRO A 217 -0.29 10.18 7.49
N ALA A 218 -0.53 11.43 7.12
CA ALA A 218 -1.39 12.34 7.86
C ALA A 218 -2.57 12.78 6.98
N GLN A 219 -3.64 13.24 7.61
CA GLN A 219 -4.72 13.95 6.92
C GLN A 219 -4.97 15.29 7.61
N ASP A 220 -4.98 16.37 6.82
CA ASP A 220 -5.27 17.71 7.27
C ASP A 220 -6.72 18.12 6.98
N HIS A 221 -7.17 19.19 7.63
CA HIS A 221 -8.51 19.75 7.47
C HIS A 221 -8.42 21.20 7.01
N LYS A 222 -8.48 21.44 5.69
CA LYS A 222 -8.27 22.78 5.10
C LYS A 222 -9.42 23.76 5.28
N ARG A 223 -10.66 23.31 5.35
CA ARG A 223 -11.86 24.17 5.38
C ARG A 223 -12.08 24.80 6.76
N ILE A 224 -12.48 26.07 6.80
CA ILE A 224 -12.59 26.89 8.03
C ILE A 224 -13.69 26.43 9.01
N PHE A 225 -14.80 25.89 8.50
CA PHE A 225 -15.96 25.49 9.31
C PHE A 225 -16.12 23.97 9.36
N ASP A 226 -16.84 23.50 10.39
CA ASP A 226 -17.22 22.10 10.56
C ASP A 226 -17.96 21.56 9.31
N GLY A 227 -17.87 20.26 9.08
CA GLY A 227 -18.46 19.61 7.89
C GLY A 227 -17.76 19.98 6.59
N ASP A 228 -16.49 20.40 6.68
CA ASP A 228 -15.65 20.85 5.57
C ASP A 228 -16.27 22.00 4.76
N GLN A 229 -16.89 22.96 5.45
CA GLN A 229 -17.56 24.11 4.85
C GLN A 229 -16.71 25.40 4.86
N GLY A 230 -17.10 26.36 4.02
CA GLY A 230 -16.45 27.68 3.94
C GLY A 230 -15.14 27.67 3.12
N PRO A 231 -14.40 28.79 3.06
CA PRO A 231 -13.17 28.90 2.28
C PRO A 231 -12.06 27.95 2.76
N ASN A 232 -11.13 27.63 1.85
CA ASN A 232 -9.87 26.96 2.19
C ASN A 232 -9.01 27.87 3.09
N THR A 233 -8.26 27.24 3.98
CA THR A 233 -7.31 27.87 4.90
C THR A 233 -5.94 27.20 4.74
N GLY A 234 -4.96 27.62 5.55
CA GLY A 234 -3.69 26.90 5.67
C GLY A 234 -3.78 25.58 6.43
N GLY A 235 -4.96 25.18 6.92
CA GLY A 235 -5.21 24.01 7.77
C GLY A 235 -5.79 24.42 9.12
N MET A 236 -6.87 23.76 9.54
CA MET A 236 -7.58 23.95 10.82
C MET A 236 -7.26 22.85 11.84
N GLY A 237 -6.60 21.79 11.40
CA GLY A 237 -6.19 20.65 12.21
C GLY A 237 -5.65 19.53 11.35
N CYS A 238 -5.04 18.55 11.99
CA CYS A 238 -4.46 17.37 11.34
C CYS A 238 -4.46 16.19 12.31
N TYR A 239 -4.45 14.97 11.78
CA TYR A 239 -4.21 13.77 12.57
C TYR A 239 -3.33 12.76 11.82
N ALA A 240 -2.61 11.94 12.59
CA ALA A 240 -1.74 10.88 12.09
C ALA A 240 -1.62 9.72 13.11
N PRO A 241 -1.32 8.48 12.68
CA PRO A 241 -1.41 8.03 11.30
C PRO A 241 -2.87 7.98 10.83
N THR A 242 -3.13 8.31 9.57
CA THR A 242 -4.43 8.05 8.94
C THR A 242 -4.51 6.61 8.40
N ARG A 243 -5.72 6.06 8.33
CA ARG A 243 -6.01 4.69 7.87
C ARG A 243 -6.49 4.62 6.40
N ILE A 244 -6.44 5.75 5.70
CA ILE A 244 -6.97 5.89 4.32
C ILE A 244 -6.11 5.09 3.33
N ALA A 245 -4.80 5.07 3.53
CA ALA A 245 -3.87 4.29 2.71
C ALA A 245 -3.45 3.03 3.46
N SER A 246 -3.59 1.87 2.82
CA SER A 246 -3.00 0.62 3.32
C SER A 246 -1.49 0.65 3.17
N LYS A 247 -0.79 -0.30 3.80
CA LYS A 247 0.67 -0.41 3.67
C LYS A 247 1.10 -0.58 2.21
N GLU A 248 0.34 -1.35 1.44
CA GLU A 248 0.59 -1.59 0.02
C GLU A 248 0.42 -0.32 -0.81
N VAL A 249 -0.58 0.51 -0.49
CA VAL A 249 -0.75 1.83 -1.13
C VAL A 249 0.41 2.76 -0.79
N LEU A 250 0.91 2.75 0.46
CA LEU A 250 2.08 3.53 0.84
C LEU A 250 3.35 3.05 0.10
N GLU A 251 3.54 1.75 -0.05
CA GLU A 251 4.63 1.17 -0.86
C GLU A 251 4.50 1.54 -2.35
N GLU A 252 3.28 1.59 -2.88
CA GLU A 252 3.01 2.10 -4.24
C GLU A 252 3.35 3.58 -4.36
N VAL A 253 2.96 4.42 -3.40
CA VAL A 253 3.30 5.83 -3.37
C VAL A 253 4.81 6.02 -3.31
N ASP A 254 5.53 5.24 -2.51
CA ASP A 254 6.99 5.30 -2.46
C ASP A 254 7.60 4.95 -3.83
N ARG A 255 7.15 3.86 -4.45
CA ARG A 255 7.67 3.37 -5.74
C ARG A 255 7.35 4.27 -6.93
N THR A 256 6.16 4.88 -6.95
CA THR A 256 5.64 5.60 -8.13
C THR A 256 5.70 7.11 -7.99
N VAL A 257 5.80 7.63 -6.76
CA VAL A 257 5.83 9.07 -6.48
C VAL A 257 7.11 9.47 -5.77
N ILE A 258 7.35 9.04 -4.54
CA ILE A 258 8.41 9.61 -3.69
C ILE A 258 9.80 9.32 -4.26
N VAL A 259 10.12 8.04 -4.51
CA VAL A 259 11.43 7.63 -5.02
C VAL A 259 11.68 8.19 -6.43
N PRO A 260 10.73 8.14 -7.39
CA PRO A 260 10.89 8.81 -8.68
C PRO A 260 11.09 10.33 -8.57
N THR A 261 10.43 11.00 -7.61
CA THR A 261 10.58 12.45 -7.41
C THR A 261 11.99 12.81 -6.97
N ILE A 262 12.51 12.18 -5.92
CA ILE A 262 13.87 12.44 -5.41
C ILE A 262 14.91 12.04 -6.47
N ASN A 263 14.74 10.90 -7.13
CA ASN A 263 15.63 10.46 -8.21
C ASN A 263 15.61 11.40 -9.41
N GLY A 264 14.45 11.92 -9.79
CA GLY A 264 14.30 12.86 -10.90
C GLY A 264 15.03 14.17 -10.62
N MET A 265 14.85 14.75 -9.43
CA MET A 265 15.55 15.97 -9.02
C MET A 265 17.07 15.78 -8.99
N ARG A 266 17.54 14.64 -8.48
CA ARG A 266 18.96 14.27 -8.51
C ARG A 266 19.50 14.15 -9.94
N LYS A 267 18.78 13.44 -10.83
CA LYS A 267 19.18 13.26 -12.24
C LYS A 267 19.29 14.57 -13.00
N GLU A 268 18.51 15.58 -12.61
CA GLU A 268 18.52 16.90 -13.23
C GLU A 268 19.49 17.90 -12.57
N GLY A 269 20.27 17.46 -11.58
CA GLY A 269 21.32 18.28 -10.97
C GLY A 269 20.84 19.21 -9.85
N PHE A 270 19.67 18.98 -9.27
CA PHE A 270 19.18 19.69 -8.09
C PHE A 270 18.70 18.71 -7.01
N PRO A 271 19.59 17.89 -6.42
CA PRO A 271 19.21 16.94 -5.36
C PRO A 271 18.48 17.65 -4.21
N PHE A 272 17.46 16.99 -3.67
CA PHE A 272 16.59 17.54 -2.66
C PHE A 272 17.05 17.15 -1.25
N VAL A 273 17.41 18.14 -0.43
CA VAL A 273 17.74 17.95 0.99
C VAL A 273 16.66 18.63 1.82
N GLY A 274 16.12 17.96 2.83
CA GLY A 274 15.09 18.52 3.72
C GLY A 274 13.87 17.62 3.88
N ILE A 275 12.69 18.23 4.06
CA ILE A 275 11.40 17.53 4.12
C ILE A 275 10.61 17.81 2.86
N LEU A 276 10.36 16.77 2.06
CA LEU A 276 9.42 16.83 0.96
C LEU A 276 8.03 16.50 1.50
N PHE A 277 7.14 17.47 1.49
CA PHE A 277 5.72 17.24 1.67
C PHE A 277 5.11 16.88 0.32
N THR A 278 4.41 15.75 0.27
CA THR A 278 3.67 15.32 -0.92
C THR A 278 2.19 15.26 -0.58
N GLY A 279 1.40 16.14 -1.19
CA GLY A 279 -0.06 16.11 -1.12
C GLY A 279 -0.61 15.18 -2.19
N LEU A 280 -1.41 14.20 -1.78
CA LEU A 280 -1.92 13.14 -2.64
C LEU A 280 -3.46 13.10 -2.58
N MET A 281 -4.05 12.69 -3.69
CA MET A 281 -5.46 12.30 -3.76
C MET A 281 -5.54 10.79 -3.97
N MET A 282 -6.23 10.09 -3.06
CA MET A 282 -6.53 8.66 -3.19
C MET A 282 -7.75 8.49 -4.10
N THR A 283 -7.48 8.33 -5.39
CA THR A 283 -8.55 8.16 -6.40
C THR A 283 -8.89 6.69 -6.59
N LYS A 284 -10.02 6.40 -7.24
CA LYS A 284 -10.39 5.04 -7.69
C LYS A 284 -9.35 4.37 -8.59
N ASN A 285 -8.47 5.14 -9.23
CA ASN A 285 -7.43 4.66 -10.15
C ASN A 285 -6.03 4.67 -9.50
N GLY A 286 -5.95 4.78 -8.17
CA GLY A 286 -4.70 4.84 -7.43
C GLY A 286 -4.29 6.24 -6.98
N PRO A 287 -3.12 6.37 -6.33
CA PRO A 287 -2.65 7.63 -5.77
C PRO A 287 -2.19 8.60 -6.85
N LYS A 288 -2.65 9.85 -6.78
CA LYS A 288 -2.21 10.94 -7.67
C LYS A 288 -1.69 12.12 -6.86
N VAL A 289 -0.56 12.69 -7.28
CA VAL A 289 0.00 13.91 -6.66
C VAL A 289 -0.85 15.12 -6.98
N LEU A 290 -1.26 15.85 -5.95
CA LEU A 290 -1.92 17.15 -6.03
C LEU A 290 -0.91 18.29 -6.11
N GLU A 291 0.09 18.26 -5.24
CA GLU A 291 1.13 19.28 -5.11
C GLU A 291 2.31 18.78 -4.27
N TYR A 292 3.45 19.46 -4.41
CA TYR A 292 4.59 19.34 -3.52
C TYR A 292 4.75 20.61 -2.68
N ASN A 293 5.08 20.44 -1.41
CA ASN A 293 5.69 21.50 -0.61
C ASN A 293 7.10 21.03 -0.22
N VAL A 294 8.06 21.94 -0.20
CA VAL A 294 9.48 21.62 -0.02
C VAL A 294 9.97 21.84 1.41
N ARG A 295 9.01 21.84 2.35
CA ARG A 295 9.18 22.05 3.79
C ARG A 295 8.13 21.26 4.56
N GLY A 296 8.22 21.26 5.90
CA GLY A 296 7.21 20.66 6.75
C GLY A 296 5.81 21.29 6.56
N GLY A 297 4.76 20.47 6.65
CA GLY A 297 3.37 20.95 6.69
C GLY A 297 3.07 21.71 7.99
N ASP A 298 2.05 22.57 7.98
CA ASP A 298 1.53 23.23 9.18
C ASP A 298 0.00 23.17 9.08
N PRO A 299 -0.70 22.33 9.89
CA PRO A 299 -0.26 21.74 11.16
C PRO A 299 0.41 20.37 11.14
N GLU A 300 0.72 19.77 9.98
CA GLU A 300 1.19 18.37 9.92
C GLU A 300 2.48 18.14 10.72
N THR A 301 3.41 19.09 10.73
CA THR A 301 4.62 18.99 11.56
C THR A 301 4.30 18.97 13.04
N GLN A 302 3.33 19.78 13.51
CA GLN A 302 2.86 19.75 14.89
C GLN A 302 2.24 18.41 15.27
N THR A 303 1.63 17.70 14.32
CA THR A 303 1.02 16.38 14.53
C THR A 303 2.03 15.24 14.47
N LEU A 304 3.01 15.29 13.56
CA LEU A 304 3.89 14.16 13.29
C LEU A 304 5.12 14.11 14.21
N LEU A 305 5.73 15.26 14.57
CA LEU A 305 6.93 15.24 15.43
C LEU A 305 6.71 14.64 16.82
N PRO A 306 5.55 14.79 17.48
CA PRO A 306 5.26 14.10 18.73
C PRO A 306 5.17 12.58 18.63
N LEU A 307 5.05 12.02 17.43
CA LEU A 307 5.05 10.57 17.21
C LEU A 307 6.46 10.00 17.01
N LEU A 308 7.50 10.82 16.86
CA LEU A 308 8.88 10.34 16.85
C LEU A 308 9.22 9.76 18.22
N SER A 309 9.67 8.50 18.24
CA SER A 309 10.08 7.82 19.47
C SER A 309 11.23 8.54 20.17
N ASP A 310 11.39 8.28 21.46
CA ASP A 310 12.45 8.91 22.27
C ASP A 310 13.86 8.54 21.80
N ASP A 311 14.02 7.39 21.14
CA ASP A 311 15.28 6.95 20.54
C ASP A 311 15.52 7.47 19.11
N THR A 312 14.64 8.33 18.59
CA THR A 312 14.81 9.05 17.32
C THR A 312 15.18 10.51 17.57
N ASP A 313 16.47 10.85 17.40
CA ASP A 313 16.95 12.23 17.53
C ASP A 313 16.74 13.02 16.22
N LEU A 314 15.83 14.00 16.25
CA LEU A 314 15.54 14.85 15.09
C LEU A 314 16.78 15.63 14.62
N ALA A 315 17.65 16.04 15.53
CA ALA A 315 18.86 16.78 15.17
C ALA A 315 19.83 15.89 14.38
N GLU A 316 19.98 14.62 14.79
CA GLU A 316 20.78 13.63 14.05
C GLU A 316 20.21 13.37 12.66
N VAL A 317 18.89 13.22 12.53
CA VAL A 317 18.21 13.06 11.23
C VAL A 317 18.49 14.24 10.31
N MET A 318 18.37 15.48 10.82
CA MET A 318 18.62 16.69 10.03
C MET A 318 20.08 16.81 9.60
N ILE A 319 21.03 16.48 10.49
CA ILE A 319 22.46 16.45 10.15
C ILE A 319 22.76 15.38 9.11
N ALA A 320 22.21 14.18 9.24
CA ALA A 320 22.38 13.11 8.27
C ALA A 320 21.82 13.49 6.89
N CYS A 321 20.74 14.27 6.85
CA CYS A 321 20.22 14.83 5.61
C CYS A 321 21.19 15.84 4.98
N THR A 322 21.75 16.76 5.76
CA THR A 322 22.68 17.77 5.25
C THR A 322 24.07 17.20 4.90
N ASP A 323 24.46 16.09 5.51
CA ASP A 323 25.74 15.43 5.31
C ASP A 323 25.65 14.21 4.35
N HIS A 324 24.48 13.96 3.76
CA HIS A 324 24.26 12.92 2.73
C HIS A 324 24.46 11.46 3.19
N TRP A 325 24.01 11.12 4.39
CA TRP A 325 24.09 9.76 4.94
C TRP A 325 22.83 9.33 5.70
N LEU A 326 21.64 9.77 5.27
CA LEU A 326 20.37 9.44 5.94
C LEU A 326 20.11 7.91 5.99
N ASP A 327 20.75 7.12 5.14
CA ASP A 327 20.70 5.66 5.17
C ASP A 327 21.30 5.05 6.44
N GLY A 328 22.22 5.75 7.10
CA GLY A 328 22.81 5.35 8.38
C GLY A 328 21.98 5.70 9.62
N VAL A 329 20.88 6.45 9.48
CA VAL A 329 19.99 6.81 10.60
C VAL A 329 18.69 6.01 10.54
N THR A 330 18.23 5.55 11.71
CA THR A 330 16.93 4.89 11.85
C THR A 330 15.92 5.86 12.43
N ILE A 331 14.80 6.06 11.74
CA ILE A 331 13.66 6.86 12.23
C ILE A 331 12.60 5.89 12.73
N LYS A 332 12.29 5.95 14.03
CA LYS A 332 11.26 5.14 14.68
C LYS A 332 10.09 6.01 15.12
N ILE A 333 8.90 5.42 15.06
CA ILE A 333 7.64 6.06 15.36
C ILE A 333 6.99 5.30 16.51
N GLU A 334 6.50 6.03 17.50
CA GLU A 334 5.66 5.49 18.57
C GLU A 334 4.38 4.86 17.98
N PRO A 335 3.92 3.70 18.48
CA PRO A 335 2.67 3.07 18.04
C PRO A 335 1.45 3.78 18.66
N LYS A 336 1.36 5.10 18.43
CA LYS A 336 0.34 6.02 18.94
C LYS A 336 -0.28 6.81 17.79
N PHE A 337 -1.41 7.44 18.08
CA PHE A 337 -2.02 8.46 17.25
C PHE A 337 -1.70 9.85 17.81
N SER A 338 -1.66 10.84 16.93
CA SER A 338 -1.60 12.25 17.27
C SER A 338 -2.69 13.01 16.52
N ALA A 339 -3.26 14.00 17.19
CA ALA A 339 -4.19 14.95 16.59
C ALA A 339 -3.79 16.37 17.00
N THR A 340 -4.07 17.32 16.12
CA THR A 340 -3.83 18.74 16.32
C THR A 340 -5.08 19.51 15.95
N VAL A 341 -5.54 20.39 16.84
CA VAL A 341 -6.63 21.33 16.58
C VAL A 341 -6.06 22.75 16.61
N ILE A 342 -6.39 23.58 15.61
CA ILE A 342 -5.94 24.97 15.53
C ILE A 342 -7.06 25.92 15.97
N ALA A 343 -6.73 26.82 16.90
CA ALA A 343 -7.49 28.00 17.21
C ALA A 343 -7.05 29.18 16.32
N VAL A 344 -8.03 29.83 15.71
CA VAL A 344 -7.85 30.96 14.77
C VAL A 344 -8.55 32.21 15.28
N ALA A 345 -8.11 33.36 14.77
CA ALA A 345 -8.76 34.64 15.01
C ALA A 345 -10.04 34.78 14.18
N GLU A 346 -11.06 35.39 14.78
CA GLU A 346 -12.28 35.82 14.09
C GLU A 346 -11.98 36.55 12.77
N GLY A 347 -12.64 36.10 11.71
CA GLY A 347 -12.50 36.64 10.36
C GLY A 347 -11.47 35.91 9.47
N TYR A 348 -10.59 35.07 10.02
CA TYR A 348 -9.72 34.20 9.24
C TYR A 348 -10.56 33.22 8.36
N PRO A 349 -10.22 32.96 7.07
CA PRO A 349 -9.00 33.35 6.33
C PRO A 349 -9.02 34.74 5.66
N GLY A 350 -10.07 35.53 5.87
CA GLY A 350 -10.19 36.93 5.43
C GLY A 350 -9.44 37.90 6.34
N SER A 351 -9.98 39.10 6.53
CA SER A 351 -9.44 40.09 7.46
C SER A 351 -9.73 39.72 8.91
N TYR A 352 -8.72 39.80 9.77
CA TYR A 352 -8.82 39.45 11.19
C TYR A 352 -8.09 40.47 12.06
N ALA A 353 -8.54 40.60 13.32
CA ALA A 353 -7.93 41.51 14.29
C ALA A 353 -6.69 40.89 14.95
N LYS A 354 -5.67 41.72 15.19
CA LYS A 354 -4.45 41.37 15.93
C LYS A 354 -4.42 42.08 17.29
N GLY A 355 -3.54 41.63 18.18
CA GLY A 355 -3.27 42.26 19.47
C GLY A 355 -4.26 41.93 20.59
N ARG A 356 -5.13 40.93 20.39
CA ARG A 356 -6.08 40.47 21.43
C ARG A 356 -5.32 39.66 22.49
N ASP A 357 -5.59 39.90 23.77
CA ASP A 357 -4.98 39.15 24.87
C ASP A 357 -5.37 37.68 24.85
N ILE A 358 -4.40 36.81 25.11
CA ILE A 358 -4.55 35.36 25.20
C ILE A 358 -4.32 34.95 26.65
N SER A 359 -5.32 34.30 27.24
CA SER A 359 -5.20 33.57 28.50
C SER A 359 -4.93 32.10 28.19
N LEU A 360 -3.88 31.55 28.80
CA LEU A 360 -3.49 30.14 28.66
C LEU A 360 -3.42 29.50 30.04
N ALA A 361 -4.29 28.53 30.30
CA ALA A 361 -4.21 27.69 31.49
C ALA A 361 -3.26 26.50 31.25
N THR A 362 -2.75 25.91 32.34
CA THR A 362 -1.85 24.76 32.27
C THR A 362 -2.56 23.57 31.62
N PRO A 363 -2.06 23.05 30.48
CA PRO A 363 -2.63 21.85 29.85
C PRO A 363 -2.29 20.58 30.64
N ALA A 364 -2.95 19.47 30.32
CA ALA A 364 -2.54 18.15 30.81
C ALA A 364 -1.13 17.82 30.31
N ALA A 365 -0.40 16.98 31.04
CA ALA A 365 1.01 16.65 30.75
C ALA A 365 1.21 16.12 29.30
N ASP A 366 0.23 15.42 28.76
CA ASP A 366 0.30 14.75 27.46
C ASP A 366 -0.20 15.64 26.30
N THR A 367 -0.36 16.94 26.55
CA THR A 367 -0.87 17.92 25.59
C THR A 367 0.12 19.05 25.37
N LEU A 368 0.52 19.21 24.12
CA LEU A 368 1.47 20.20 23.64
C LEU A 368 0.73 21.40 23.06
N ILE A 369 1.17 22.60 23.43
CA ILE A 369 0.60 23.85 22.94
C ILE A 369 1.59 24.51 21.99
N PHE A 370 1.31 24.44 20.69
CA PHE A 370 2.15 25.04 19.66
C PHE A 370 1.59 26.38 19.21
N HIS A 371 2.34 27.43 19.51
CA HIS A 371 2.03 28.79 19.12
C HIS A 371 2.38 29.02 17.65
N ALA A 372 1.49 29.69 16.92
CA ALA A 372 1.71 30.19 15.56
C ALA A 372 1.70 31.72 15.59
N GLY A 373 0.57 32.34 15.21
CA GLY A 373 0.37 33.79 15.27
C GLY A 373 0.15 34.33 16.69
N THR A 374 1.14 34.18 17.57
CA THR A 374 1.18 34.86 18.87
C THR A 374 2.44 35.71 19.05
N THR A 375 2.37 36.72 19.92
CA THR A 375 3.53 37.51 20.34
C THR A 375 3.48 37.75 21.85
N LEU A 376 4.64 37.93 22.48
CA LEU A 376 4.74 38.27 23.89
C LEU A 376 5.10 39.75 24.01
N THR A 377 4.21 40.56 24.57
CA THR A 377 4.44 42.00 24.78
C THR A 377 4.23 42.32 26.25
N ASN A 378 5.24 42.85 26.94
CA ASN A 378 5.18 43.14 28.38
C ASN A 378 4.73 41.93 29.22
N ASN A 379 5.22 40.73 28.92
CA ASN A 379 4.79 39.45 29.50
C ASN A 379 3.31 39.07 29.27
N HIS A 380 2.59 39.76 28.39
CA HIS A 380 1.25 39.39 27.97
C HIS A 380 1.28 38.73 26.59
N LEU A 381 0.69 37.54 26.50
CA LEU A 381 0.55 36.80 25.26
C LEU A 381 -0.60 37.42 24.44
N LYS A 382 -0.34 37.74 23.17
CA LYS A 382 -1.31 38.39 22.28
C LYS A 382 -1.39 37.73 20.92
N THR A 383 -2.54 37.85 20.24
CA THR A 383 -2.69 37.38 18.85
C THR A 383 -1.87 38.25 17.88
N SER A 384 -1.24 37.65 16.88
CA SER A 384 -0.42 38.34 15.86
C SER A 384 -0.63 37.83 14.43
N GLY A 385 -1.36 36.72 14.26
CA GLY A 385 -1.67 36.10 12.96
C GLY A 385 -3.07 35.46 12.93
N GLY A 386 -3.47 34.99 11.75
CA GLY A 386 -4.79 34.40 11.53
C GLY A 386 -4.95 33.05 12.21
N ARG A 387 -4.01 32.12 11.97
CA ARG A 387 -3.84 30.92 12.80
C ARG A 387 -3.03 31.31 14.03
N VAL A 388 -3.62 31.16 15.21
CA VAL A 388 -3.07 31.75 16.44
C VAL A 388 -2.25 30.71 17.19
N ILE A 389 -2.86 29.59 17.55
CA ILE A 389 -2.30 28.63 18.50
C ILE A 389 -2.98 27.27 18.32
N ALA A 390 -2.26 26.19 18.55
CA ALA A 390 -2.74 24.83 18.36
C ALA A 390 -2.56 24.00 19.62
N ALA A 391 -3.49 23.09 19.88
CA ALA A 391 -3.34 22.04 20.88
C ALA A 391 -3.15 20.70 20.17
N THR A 392 -2.09 19.99 20.54
CA THR A 392 -1.74 18.67 20.03
C THR A 392 -1.67 17.68 21.17
N SER A 393 -2.27 16.51 21.01
CA SER A 393 -2.11 15.41 21.95
C SER A 393 -1.76 14.11 21.24
N THR A 394 -1.06 13.22 21.94
CA THR A 394 -0.82 11.83 21.51
C THR A 394 -1.55 10.85 22.40
N ALA A 395 -2.07 9.76 21.84
CA ALA A 395 -2.73 8.70 22.62
C ALA A 395 -2.65 7.35 21.91
N ALA A 396 -3.01 6.26 22.60
CA ALA A 396 -3.05 4.92 22.02
C ALA A 396 -4.16 4.76 20.94
N THR A 397 -5.20 5.58 21.00
CA THR A 397 -6.31 5.59 20.03
C THR A 397 -6.44 6.98 19.39
N LEU A 398 -7.01 7.04 18.18
CA LEU A 398 -7.25 8.31 17.50
C LEU A 398 -8.31 9.14 18.23
N GLU A 399 -9.35 8.48 18.73
CA GLU A 399 -10.43 9.07 19.51
C GLU A 399 -9.91 9.78 20.76
N ASP A 400 -9.01 9.15 21.51
CA ASP A 400 -8.40 9.75 22.70
C ASP A 400 -7.46 10.90 22.32
N ALA A 401 -6.68 10.77 21.25
CA ALA A 401 -5.79 11.85 20.79
C ALA A 401 -6.61 13.11 20.40
N VAL A 402 -7.72 12.92 19.70
CA VAL A 402 -8.64 14.00 19.32
C VAL A 402 -9.32 14.60 20.55
N LYS A 403 -9.87 13.77 21.45
CA LYS A 403 -10.51 14.21 22.69
C LYS A 403 -9.56 15.01 23.57
N ASN A 404 -8.31 14.54 23.72
CA ASN A 404 -7.30 15.23 24.52
C ASN A 404 -6.89 16.54 23.87
N SER A 405 -6.79 16.61 22.54
CA SER A 405 -6.50 17.85 21.82
C SER A 405 -7.60 18.89 22.03
N TYR A 406 -8.88 18.49 22.02
CA TYR A 406 -10.00 19.39 22.38
C TYR A 406 -9.98 19.83 23.84
N THR A 407 -9.58 18.93 24.74
CA THR A 407 -9.34 19.29 26.14
C THR A 407 -8.22 20.33 26.24
N GLY A 408 -7.15 20.19 25.44
CA GLY A 408 -6.12 21.21 25.31
C GLY A 408 -6.65 22.54 24.78
N ILE A 409 -7.51 22.55 23.75
CA ILE A 409 -8.13 23.79 23.25
C ILE A 409 -8.91 24.52 24.34
N SER A 410 -9.56 23.79 25.25
CA SER A 410 -10.33 24.40 26.34
C SER A 410 -9.47 25.18 27.35
N THR A 411 -8.14 25.01 27.33
CA THR A 411 -7.23 25.81 28.17
C THR A 411 -6.82 27.14 27.53
N ILE A 412 -7.22 27.37 26.27
CA ILE A 412 -6.86 28.53 25.48
C ILE A 412 -8.07 29.47 25.37
N HIS A 413 -7.88 30.74 25.72
CA HIS A 413 -8.94 31.74 25.58
C HIS A 413 -8.41 33.05 25.01
N PHE A 414 -9.06 33.55 23.97
CA PHE A 414 -8.94 34.94 23.51
C PHE A 414 -10.25 35.37 22.86
N GLN A 415 -10.48 36.69 22.80
CA GLN A 415 -11.70 37.22 22.23
C GLN A 415 -11.84 36.82 20.75
N GLY A 416 -13.01 36.30 20.36
CA GLY A 416 -13.32 35.86 19.00
C GLY A 416 -12.47 34.65 18.54
N MET A 417 -12.07 33.78 19.46
CA MET A 417 -11.46 32.51 19.11
C MET A 417 -12.45 31.60 18.37
N HIS A 418 -12.02 31.05 17.25
CA HIS A 418 -12.73 30.00 16.51
C HIS A 418 -11.85 28.78 16.33
N TYR A 419 -12.43 27.58 16.33
CA TYR A 419 -11.76 26.32 16.00
C TYR A 419 -12.83 25.33 15.53
N ARG A 420 -12.43 24.37 14.69
CA ARG A 420 -13.32 23.30 14.25
C ARG A 420 -13.56 22.30 15.36
N LYS A 421 -14.77 21.73 15.43
CA LYS A 421 -15.19 20.74 16.44
C LYS A 421 -15.24 19.31 15.90
N ASP A 422 -14.80 19.12 14.66
CA ASP A 422 -14.90 17.87 13.91
C ASP A 422 -13.57 17.46 13.22
N ILE A 423 -12.42 17.90 13.76
CA ILE A 423 -11.12 17.36 13.34
C ILE A 423 -11.13 15.84 13.48
N ALA A 424 -10.63 15.16 12.44
CA ALA A 424 -10.66 13.71 12.22
C ALA A 424 -12.05 13.09 11.99
N HIS A 425 -13.12 13.88 11.80
CA HIS A 425 -14.47 13.32 11.62
C HIS A 425 -14.58 12.35 10.43
N ARG A 426 -13.77 12.52 9.37
CA ARG A 426 -13.73 11.58 8.23
C ARG A 426 -13.22 10.20 8.65
N ALA A 427 -12.23 10.13 9.54
CA ALA A 427 -11.78 8.88 10.14
C ALA A 427 -12.87 8.23 11.02
N PHE A 428 -13.75 9.03 11.60
CA PHE A 428 -14.86 8.57 12.45
C PHE A 428 -16.17 8.31 11.70
N ARG A 429 -16.28 8.68 10.41
CA ARG A 429 -17.50 8.50 9.59
C ARG A 429 -17.87 7.03 9.38
N SER A 430 -17.05 6.06 9.79
CA SER A 430 -17.35 4.63 9.68
C SER A 430 -18.12 4.01 10.87
N THR A 431 -18.81 4.79 11.71
CA THR A 431 -19.61 4.20 12.82
C THR A 431 -20.98 4.84 13.12
N SER A 432 -21.45 5.87 12.41
CA SER A 432 -22.81 6.39 12.67
C SER A 432 -23.51 7.03 11.48
N THR A 433 -24.74 6.56 11.23
CA THR A 433 -25.79 7.13 10.35
C THR A 433 -25.90 6.58 8.92
N THR A 434 -26.41 5.34 8.81
CA THR A 434 -27.68 5.07 8.08
C THR A 434 -28.34 3.83 8.69
N ALA A 435 -28.90 4.01 9.88
CA ALA A 435 -29.98 3.17 10.39
C ALA A 435 -31.31 3.84 10.02
N THR A 436 -31.70 3.70 8.76
CA THR A 436 -33.09 3.69 8.28
C THR A 436 -33.11 2.85 7.00
N SER A 437 -33.35 1.55 7.20
CA SER A 437 -33.90 0.60 6.22
C SER A 437 -33.39 0.65 4.77
N THR A 438 -32.14 0.24 4.53
CA THR A 438 -31.77 -0.77 3.52
C THR A 438 -30.35 -1.25 3.80
N SER A 439 -30.21 -2.54 4.08
CA SER A 439 -28.97 -3.23 4.46
C SER A 439 -27.98 -3.37 3.30
N GLY A 440 -26.74 -2.89 3.48
CA GLY A 440 -25.65 -3.13 2.52
C GLY A 440 -24.26 -2.85 3.11
N ALA A 441 -23.78 -3.68 4.05
CA ALA A 441 -22.37 -3.72 4.44
C ALA A 441 -21.47 -4.28 3.31
N GLU A 442 -20.25 -3.77 3.26
CA GLU A 442 -19.22 -3.97 2.22
C GLU A 442 -18.79 -5.44 2.00
N SER A 443 -18.41 -5.73 0.75
CA SER A 443 -17.91 -7.02 0.25
C SER A 443 -16.41 -7.20 0.49
N LEU A 444 -15.98 -8.36 1.00
CA LEU A 444 -14.55 -8.69 1.14
C LEU A 444 -13.98 -9.26 -0.18
N THR A 445 -12.72 -8.93 -0.49
CA THR A 445 -11.96 -9.49 -1.62
C THR A 445 -10.65 -10.14 -1.15
N TYR A 446 -10.06 -11.02 -1.98
CA TYR A 446 -8.81 -11.70 -1.67
C TYR A 446 -7.61 -10.74 -1.65
N ALA A 447 -7.62 -9.74 -2.53
CA ALA A 447 -6.68 -8.62 -2.50
C ALA A 447 -6.76 -7.84 -1.19
N ALA A 448 -8.00 -7.49 -0.75
CA ALA A 448 -8.20 -6.87 0.55
C ALA A 448 -7.75 -7.77 1.71
N ALA A 449 -7.58 -9.08 1.49
CA ALA A 449 -7.02 -10.02 2.46
C ALA A 449 -5.48 -10.09 2.49
N GLY A 450 -4.78 -9.27 1.71
CA GLY A 450 -3.32 -9.16 1.71
C GLY A 450 -2.63 -10.03 0.67
N VAL A 451 -3.34 -10.52 -0.35
CA VAL A 451 -2.77 -11.32 -1.45
C VAL A 451 -3.23 -10.77 -2.80
N SER A 452 -2.32 -10.16 -3.56
CA SER A 452 -2.62 -9.64 -4.90
C SER A 452 -2.18 -10.64 -5.98
N ILE A 453 -3.16 -11.22 -6.66
CA ILE A 453 -2.90 -12.12 -7.78
C ILE A 453 -2.31 -11.35 -8.98
N ASP A 454 -2.78 -10.12 -9.20
CA ASP A 454 -2.28 -9.24 -10.26
C ASP A 454 -0.79 -8.87 -10.05
N ALA A 455 -0.38 -8.59 -8.82
CA ALA A 455 1.03 -8.34 -8.50
C ALA A 455 1.92 -9.56 -8.78
N GLY A 456 1.43 -10.77 -8.47
CA GLY A 456 2.10 -12.02 -8.82
C GLY A 456 2.27 -12.19 -10.33
N ASN A 457 1.20 -11.93 -11.10
CA ASN A 457 1.23 -11.99 -12.56
C ASN A 457 2.21 -10.96 -13.15
N ASP A 458 2.30 -9.77 -12.58
CA ASP A 458 3.23 -8.73 -12.99
C ASP A 458 4.68 -9.07 -12.65
N LEU A 459 4.96 -9.70 -11.49
CA LEU A 459 6.29 -10.23 -11.18
C LEU A 459 6.72 -11.25 -12.24
N VAL A 460 5.84 -12.19 -12.59
CA VAL A 460 6.12 -13.19 -13.65
C VAL A 460 6.46 -12.49 -14.97
N LYS A 461 5.73 -11.43 -15.36
CA LYS A 461 6.06 -10.65 -16.57
C LYS A 461 7.46 -10.01 -16.50
N GLN A 462 7.85 -9.48 -15.35
CA GLN A 462 9.14 -8.80 -15.16
C GLN A 462 10.33 -9.78 -15.18
N ILE A 463 10.20 -10.95 -14.55
CA ILE A 463 11.32 -11.90 -14.43
C ILE A 463 11.47 -12.84 -15.63
N LYS A 464 10.48 -12.90 -16.54
CA LYS A 464 10.49 -13.76 -17.73
C LYS A 464 11.81 -13.71 -18.51
N ALA A 465 12.34 -12.51 -18.74
CA ALA A 465 13.59 -12.34 -19.49
C ALA A 465 14.80 -12.91 -18.76
N ASN A 466 14.85 -12.79 -17.43
CA ASN A 466 15.94 -13.33 -16.61
C ASN A 466 15.89 -14.87 -16.59
N VAL A 467 14.70 -15.46 -16.45
CA VAL A 467 14.58 -16.93 -16.45
C VAL A 467 14.89 -17.52 -17.82
N ALA A 468 14.45 -16.88 -18.91
CA ALA A 468 14.74 -17.34 -20.27
C ALA A 468 16.25 -17.41 -20.59
N GLN A 469 17.09 -16.60 -19.92
CA GLN A 469 18.56 -16.68 -20.07
C GLN A 469 19.15 -17.99 -19.53
N THR A 470 18.41 -18.72 -18.69
CA THR A 470 18.83 -20.03 -18.14
C THR A 470 18.50 -21.20 -19.08
N ARG A 471 17.90 -20.93 -20.25
CA ARG A 471 17.59 -21.92 -21.29
C ARG A 471 18.83 -22.74 -21.65
N ARG A 472 18.64 -24.05 -21.80
CA ARG A 472 19.70 -25.00 -22.14
C ARG A 472 19.14 -26.22 -22.87
N PRO A 473 19.97 -27.06 -23.51
CA PRO A 473 19.48 -28.32 -24.08
C PRO A 473 18.63 -29.11 -23.06
N GLY A 474 17.42 -29.49 -23.48
CA GLY A 474 16.44 -30.17 -22.64
C GLY A 474 15.35 -29.28 -22.02
N THR A 475 15.51 -27.94 -21.94
CA THR A 475 14.47 -27.05 -21.40
C THR A 475 14.52 -25.63 -21.96
N ASP A 476 13.35 -25.04 -22.20
CA ASP A 476 13.22 -23.67 -22.71
C ASP A 476 13.08 -22.61 -21.60
N ALA A 477 13.10 -23.03 -20.33
CA ALA A 477 13.05 -22.13 -19.16
C ALA A 477 11.88 -21.12 -19.19
N ILE A 478 10.68 -21.61 -19.51
CA ILE A 478 9.45 -20.81 -19.52
C ILE A 478 8.78 -20.89 -18.15
N ILE A 479 8.26 -19.76 -17.65
CA ILE A 479 7.57 -19.64 -16.36
C ILE A 479 6.12 -19.18 -16.51
N GLY A 480 5.29 -19.48 -15.50
CA GLY A 480 3.87 -19.14 -15.45
C GLY A 480 2.91 -20.27 -15.82
N GLY A 481 3.41 -21.50 -16.03
CA GLY A 481 2.63 -22.74 -16.11
C GLY A 481 2.63 -23.50 -14.78
N PHE A 482 2.04 -24.70 -14.77
CA PHE A 482 1.96 -25.56 -13.58
C PHE A 482 3.29 -26.22 -13.20
N GLY A 483 4.17 -26.52 -14.17
CA GLY A 483 5.47 -27.13 -13.90
C GLY A 483 6.48 -26.95 -15.02
N GLY A 484 7.77 -26.99 -14.66
CA GLY A 484 8.89 -26.85 -15.60
C GLY A 484 9.37 -28.19 -16.14
N THR A 485 9.49 -28.33 -17.46
CA THR A 485 9.92 -29.57 -18.12
C THR A 485 11.42 -29.60 -18.38
N PHE A 486 12.04 -30.78 -18.28
CA PHE A 486 13.45 -31.01 -18.61
C PHE A 486 13.65 -32.38 -19.29
N SER A 487 13.94 -32.39 -20.59
CA SER A 487 14.18 -33.63 -21.36
C SER A 487 15.62 -34.12 -21.19
N LEU A 488 15.78 -35.29 -20.58
CA LEU A 488 17.10 -35.91 -20.36
C LEU A 488 17.76 -36.33 -21.68
N SER A 489 17.01 -36.97 -22.58
CA SER A 489 17.52 -37.43 -23.88
C SER A 489 18.02 -36.29 -24.77
N THR A 490 17.40 -35.11 -24.66
CA THR A 490 17.79 -33.91 -25.43
C THR A 490 18.91 -33.12 -24.74
N CYS A 491 19.03 -33.21 -23.41
CA CYS A 491 20.03 -32.45 -22.66
C CYS A 491 21.47 -32.94 -22.89
N ASN A 492 21.67 -34.26 -22.96
CA ASN A 492 22.99 -34.85 -23.08
C ASN A 492 22.90 -36.20 -23.80
N SER A 493 23.66 -36.37 -24.87
CA SER A 493 23.71 -37.60 -25.67
C SER A 493 24.24 -38.82 -24.91
N GLY A 494 24.80 -38.63 -23.71
CA GLY A 494 25.15 -39.71 -22.79
C GLY A 494 23.95 -40.35 -22.08
N PHE A 495 22.78 -39.69 -22.06
CA PHE A 495 21.54 -40.32 -21.60
C PHE A 495 20.93 -41.17 -22.72
N HIS A 496 20.17 -42.20 -22.33
CA HIS A 496 19.53 -43.08 -23.30
C HIS A 496 18.49 -42.29 -24.12
N PRO A 497 18.32 -42.54 -25.44
CA PRO A 497 17.33 -41.84 -26.26
C PRO A 497 15.89 -41.94 -25.74
N SER A 498 15.57 -43.02 -25.03
CA SER A 498 14.26 -43.24 -24.37
C SER A 498 14.22 -42.78 -22.90
N SER A 499 15.20 -41.98 -22.45
CA SER A 499 15.16 -41.41 -21.10
C SER A 499 13.93 -40.50 -20.96
N PRO A 500 13.26 -40.52 -19.79
CA PRO A 500 12.05 -39.74 -19.59
C PRO A 500 12.33 -38.23 -19.58
N THR A 501 11.27 -37.45 -19.78
CA THR A 501 11.27 -36.02 -19.50
C THR A 501 10.89 -35.82 -18.03
N LEU A 502 11.70 -35.06 -17.30
CA LEU A 502 11.42 -34.69 -15.91
C LEU A 502 10.52 -33.46 -15.87
N ILE A 503 9.68 -33.37 -14.84
CA ILE A 503 8.83 -32.21 -14.57
C ILE A 503 9.03 -31.81 -13.11
N GLY A 504 9.35 -30.54 -12.87
CA GLY A 504 9.48 -29.97 -11.53
C GLY A 504 8.34 -29.02 -11.21
N ALA A 505 7.84 -29.10 -9.98
CA ALA A 505 6.89 -28.15 -9.40
C ALA A 505 7.38 -27.72 -8.01
N ILE A 506 7.07 -26.49 -7.62
CA ILE A 506 7.38 -25.93 -6.30
C ILE A 506 6.20 -25.07 -5.83
N ASP A 507 5.72 -25.30 -4.62
CA ASP A 507 4.63 -24.54 -3.99
C ASP A 507 4.65 -24.73 -2.46
N GLY A 508 3.94 -23.86 -1.75
CA GLY A 508 3.81 -23.86 -0.29
C GLY A 508 2.37 -24.04 0.19
N VAL A 509 2.19 -23.99 1.52
CA VAL A 509 0.85 -24.06 2.16
C VAL A 509 0.24 -22.66 2.35
N GLY A 510 1.07 -21.65 2.61
CA GLY A 510 0.63 -20.28 2.85
C GLY A 510 -0.12 -20.09 4.18
N THR A 511 -1.08 -19.16 4.21
CA THR A 511 -1.67 -18.69 5.48
C THR A 511 -2.63 -19.67 6.16
N LYS A 512 -2.90 -20.83 5.55
CA LYS A 512 -3.57 -21.96 6.23
C LYS A 512 -2.78 -22.44 7.45
N LEU A 513 -1.46 -22.26 7.44
CA LEU A 513 -0.58 -22.56 8.59
C LEU A 513 -0.99 -21.82 9.86
N VAL A 514 -1.58 -20.63 9.77
CA VAL A 514 -2.05 -19.89 10.95
C VAL A 514 -3.19 -20.62 11.65
N ILE A 515 -4.11 -21.22 10.89
CA ILE A 515 -5.19 -22.04 11.47
C ILE A 515 -4.60 -23.33 12.04
N ALA A 516 -3.61 -23.94 11.37
CA ALA A 516 -2.93 -25.13 11.86
C ALA A 516 -2.24 -24.89 13.21
N HIS A 517 -1.59 -23.72 13.38
CA HIS A 517 -0.99 -23.28 14.66
C HIS A 517 -2.03 -23.11 15.76
N GLU A 518 -3.13 -22.40 15.48
CA GLU A 518 -4.20 -22.20 16.45
C GLU A 518 -4.81 -23.54 16.89
N MET A 519 -5.06 -24.43 15.93
CA MET A 519 -5.68 -25.74 16.16
C MET A 519 -4.68 -26.80 16.62
N ARG A 520 -3.38 -26.49 16.72
CA ARG A 520 -2.27 -27.43 16.98
C ARG A 520 -2.35 -28.70 16.12
N THR A 521 -2.76 -28.55 14.87
CA THR A 521 -3.03 -29.65 13.93
C THR A 521 -2.17 -29.43 12.69
N HIS A 522 -1.02 -30.10 12.63
CA HIS A 522 0.00 -29.83 11.61
C HIS A 522 0.16 -30.95 10.56
N ASN A 523 -0.36 -32.13 10.83
CA ASN A 523 -0.31 -33.26 9.91
C ASN A 523 -1.16 -33.04 8.65
N THR A 524 -2.29 -32.34 8.75
CA THR A 524 -3.15 -32.09 7.57
C THR A 524 -2.49 -31.12 6.59
N VAL A 525 -1.82 -30.08 7.11
CA VAL A 525 -1.09 -29.11 6.27
C VAL A 525 0.20 -29.68 5.67
N GLY A 526 0.74 -30.78 6.22
CA GLY A 526 1.79 -31.56 5.54
C GLY A 526 1.28 -32.26 4.27
N ILE A 527 0.05 -32.79 4.30
CA ILE A 527 -0.59 -33.37 3.10
C ILE A 527 -0.88 -32.27 2.07
N ASP A 528 -1.37 -31.11 2.53
CA ASP A 528 -1.57 -29.94 1.69
C ASP A 528 -0.30 -29.56 0.93
N LEU A 529 0.85 -29.53 1.60
CA LEU A 529 2.14 -29.20 0.98
C LEU A 529 2.45 -30.12 -0.22
N VAL A 530 2.23 -31.42 -0.06
CA VAL A 530 2.43 -32.39 -1.15
C VAL A 530 1.40 -32.16 -2.26
N ALA A 531 0.12 -32.03 -1.90
CA ALA A 531 -0.98 -31.89 -2.85
C ALA A 531 -0.81 -30.70 -3.79
N MET A 532 -0.36 -29.55 -3.27
CA MET A 532 -0.10 -28.34 -4.05
C MET A 532 0.93 -28.55 -5.17
N ASN A 533 1.86 -29.48 -4.98
CA ASN A 533 2.95 -29.74 -5.91
C ASN A 533 2.67 -30.93 -6.86
N VAL A 534 2.22 -32.07 -6.31
CA VAL A 534 2.06 -33.30 -7.12
C VAL A 534 0.87 -33.22 -8.08
N ASN A 535 -0.16 -32.43 -7.74
CA ASN A 535 -1.27 -32.18 -8.64
C ASN A 535 -0.81 -31.36 -9.87
N ASP A 536 0.15 -30.45 -9.70
CA ASP A 536 0.73 -29.67 -10.79
C ASP A 536 1.63 -30.52 -11.70
N LEU A 537 2.26 -31.58 -11.16
CA LEU A 537 2.98 -32.56 -11.96
C LEU A 537 2.04 -33.39 -12.85
N VAL A 538 0.95 -33.91 -12.28
CA VAL A 538 0.00 -34.75 -13.05
C VAL A 538 -0.77 -33.95 -14.09
N VAL A 539 -0.92 -32.63 -13.90
CA VAL A 539 -1.47 -31.72 -14.92
C VAL A 539 -0.69 -31.79 -16.24
N GLN A 540 0.62 -32.02 -16.16
CA GLN A 540 1.49 -32.19 -17.34
C GLN A 540 1.57 -33.66 -17.81
N GLY A 541 0.83 -34.58 -17.17
CA GLY A 541 0.82 -36.01 -17.43
C GLY A 541 1.97 -36.81 -16.78
N ALA A 542 2.77 -36.17 -15.91
CA ALA A 542 3.89 -36.83 -15.24
C ALA A 542 3.46 -37.64 -14.01
N GLU A 543 4.17 -38.74 -13.79
CA GLU A 543 4.10 -39.53 -12.57
C GLU A 543 5.06 -38.92 -11.53
N PRO A 544 4.58 -38.51 -10.33
CA PRO A 544 5.45 -38.03 -9.27
C PRO A 544 6.45 -39.11 -8.82
N LEU A 545 7.74 -38.78 -8.77
CA LEU A 545 8.78 -39.71 -8.34
C LEU A 545 9.18 -39.46 -6.88
N PHE A 546 9.53 -38.21 -6.58
CA PHE A 546 10.00 -37.84 -5.25
C PHE A 546 9.61 -36.41 -4.85
N PHE A 547 9.67 -36.16 -3.55
CA PHE A 547 9.33 -34.92 -2.90
C PHE A 547 10.46 -34.45 -1.98
N LEU A 548 10.66 -33.14 -1.93
CA LEU A 548 11.59 -32.44 -1.04
C LEU A 548 10.81 -31.36 -0.26
N ASP A 549 10.92 -31.34 1.06
CA ASP A 549 10.30 -30.30 1.89
C ASP A 549 11.32 -29.33 2.49
N CYS A 550 10.91 -28.08 2.71
CA CYS A 550 11.68 -27.07 3.42
C CYS A 550 10.81 -26.51 4.53
N TYR A 551 11.17 -26.82 5.78
CA TYR A 551 10.52 -26.35 6.98
C TYR A 551 11.36 -25.25 7.64
N SER A 552 10.86 -24.02 7.61
CA SER A 552 11.56 -22.84 8.12
C SER A 552 10.83 -22.28 9.33
N CYS A 553 11.49 -22.17 10.49
CA CYS A 553 10.83 -21.77 11.74
C CYS A 553 11.64 -20.79 12.59
N GLY A 554 11.00 -20.09 13.52
CA GLY A 554 11.69 -19.18 14.45
C GLY A 554 12.43 -19.92 15.57
N LYS A 555 11.79 -20.98 16.07
CA LYS A 555 12.32 -21.92 17.06
C LYS A 555 11.72 -23.29 16.78
N LEU A 556 12.56 -24.31 16.71
CA LEU A 556 12.12 -25.67 16.41
C LEU A 556 11.30 -26.25 17.57
N ASP A 557 10.04 -26.57 17.28
CA ASP A 557 9.20 -27.44 18.10
C ASP A 557 9.14 -28.82 17.47
N VAL A 558 9.83 -29.79 18.09
CA VAL A 558 10.03 -31.13 17.52
C VAL A 558 8.71 -31.88 17.32
N ALA A 559 7.75 -31.72 18.22
CA ALA A 559 6.45 -32.40 18.11
C ALA A 559 5.64 -31.86 16.93
N THR A 560 5.62 -30.54 16.75
CA THR A 560 5.00 -29.84 15.64
C THR A 560 5.63 -30.23 14.31
N ALA A 561 6.96 -30.18 14.22
CA ALA A 561 7.70 -30.56 13.02
C ALA A 561 7.49 -32.05 12.68
N ALA A 562 7.53 -32.96 13.66
CA ALA A 562 7.27 -34.38 13.43
C ALA A 562 5.83 -34.64 12.96
N ALA A 563 4.84 -33.95 13.52
CA ALA A 563 3.46 -34.04 13.07
C ALA A 563 3.30 -33.53 11.63
N PHE A 564 3.95 -32.43 11.29
CA PHE A 564 3.97 -31.88 9.94
C PHE A 564 4.58 -32.87 8.94
N VAL A 565 5.79 -33.38 9.20
CA VAL A 565 6.50 -34.33 8.33
C VAL A 565 5.73 -35.65 8.19
N SER A 566 5.04 -36.12 9.24
CA SER A 566 4.13 -37.27 9.14
C SER A 566 3.00 -37.03 8.12
N GLY A 567 2.48 -35.81 8.08
CA GLY A 567 1.55 -35.35 7.04
C GLY A 567 2.14 -35.37 5.64
N VAL A 568 3.36 -34.85 5.48
CA VAL A 568 4.09 -34.87 4.19
C VAL A 568 4.30 -36.32 3.72
N ALA A 569 4.71 -37.21 4.63
CA ALA A 569 4.87 -38.63 4.31
C ALA A 569 3.55 -39.28 3.87
N ALA A 570 2.44 -39.00 4.56
CA ALA A 570 1.12 -39.48 4.18
C ALA A 570 0.70 -38.98 2.78
N GLY A 571 0.91 -37.68 2.50
CA GLY A 571 0.65 -37.11 1.18
C GLY A 571 1.49 -37.76 0.07
N CYS A 572 2.76 -38.06 0.35
CA CYS A 572 3.63 -38.77 -0.58
C CYS A 572 3.13 -40.19 -0.88
N VAL A 573 2.67 -40.92 0.14
CA VAL A 573 2.05 -42.25 -0.02
C VAL A 573 0.78 -42.18 -0.88
N ASP A 574 -0.06 -41.17 -0.64
CA ASP A 574 -1.28 -40.95 -1.41
C ASP A 574 -0.98 -40.61 -2.88
N ALA A 575 0.04 -39.79 -3.13
CA ALA A 575 0.51 -39.43 -4.47
C ALA A 575 1.26 -40.58 -5.19
N GLY A 576 1.86 -41.51 -4.43
CA GLY A 576 2.71 -42.57 -4.99
C GLY A 576 4.17 -42.15 -5.22
N CYS A 577 4.66 -41.14 -4.51
CA CYS A 577 6.06 -40.69 -4.58
C CYS A 577 6.81 -40.92 -3.25
N ALA A 578 8.13 -40.81 -3.29
CA ALA A 578 8.98 -40.91 -2.10
C ALA A 578 9.32 -39.53 -1.51
N LEU A 579 9.21 -39.35 -0.19
CA LEU A 579 9.87 -38.24 0.51
C LEU A 579 11.35 -38.58 0.64
N VAL A 580 12.22 -37.89 -0.12
CA VAL A 580 13.64 -38.29 -0.25
C VAL A 580 14.62 -37.38 0.47
N GLY A 581 14.14 -36.27 1.01
CA GLY A 581 14.96 -35.32 1.75
C GLY A 581 14.22 -34.02 1.97
N GLY A 582 14.89 -33.09 2.63
CA GLY A 582 14.36 -31.78 2.92
C GLY A 582 15.33 -30.96 3.75
N GLU A 583 14.93 -29.73 4.06
CA GLU A 583 15.68 -28.79 4.88
C GLU A 583 14.85 -28.40 6.11
N THR A 584 15.48 -28.36 7.29
CA THR A 584 14.86 -27.80 8.51
C THR A 584 15.73 -26.66 9.02
N ALA A 585 15.25 -25.42 8.83
CA ALA A 585 15.99 -24.21 9.16
C ALA A 585 15.36 -23.48 10.36
N GLU A 586 16.18 -23.23 11.39
CA GLU A 586 15.84 -22.31 12.49
C GLU A 586 16.39 -20.91 12.18
N MET A 587 15.50 -19.93 12.02
CA MET A 587 15.81 -18.55 11.62
C MET A 587 15.19 -17.55 12.61
N PRO A 588 15.72 -17.45 13.84
CA PRO A 588 15.25 -16.49 14.84
C PRO A 588 15.44 -15.06 14.35
N GLY A 589 14.46 -14.19 14.61
CA GLY A 589 14.46 -12.79 14.16
C GLY A 589 13.80 -12.59 12.79
N LEU A 590 13.73 -13.62 11.96
CA LEU A 590 12.90 -13.62 10.73
C LEU A 590 11.50 -14.18 11.01
N TYR A 591 11.42 -15.24 11.83
CA TYR A 591 10.16 -15.83 12.30
C TYR A 591 10.00 -15.60 13.81
N VAL A 592 8.74 -15.51 14.27
CA VAL A 592 8.40 -15.21 15.68
C VAL A 592 8.00 -16.49 16.41
N GLY A 593 8.65 -16.77 17.55
CA GLY A 593 8.31 -17.91 18.40
C GLY A 593 8.42 -19.24 17.66
N THR A 594 7.39 -20.09 17.79
CA THR A 594 7.30 -21.41 17.13
C THR A 594 6.62 -21.36 15.76
N SER A 595 6.38 -20.15 15.21
CA SER A 595 5.82 -20.03 13.86
C SER A 595 6.79 -20.63 12.83
N TYR A 596 6.21 -21.22 11.79
CA TYR A 596 6.94 -21.78 10.67
C TYR A 596 6.24 -21.49 9.36
N ASP A 597 7.03 -21.48 8.29
CA ASP A 597 6.58 -21.60 6.91
C ASP A 597 7.10 -22.91 6.32
N ALA A 598 6.40 -23.42 5.32
CA ALA A 598 6.76 -24.65 4.64
C ALA A 598 6.57 -24.55 3.13
N VAL A 599 7.64 -24.86 2.40
CA VAL A 599 7.68 -24.93 0.94
C VAL A 599 8.11 -26.33 0.53
N GLY A 600 7.55 -26.85 -0.56
CA GLY A 600 7.83 -28.18 -1.05
C GLY A 600 8.14 -28.15 -2.52
N ALA A 601 8.98 -29.07 -2.97
CA ALA A 601 9.32 -29.27 -4.37
C ALA A 601 9.10 -30.73 -4.75
N ALA A 602 8.37 -30.96 -5.84
CA ALA A 602 8.13 -32.29 -6.37
C ALA A 602 8.81 -32.46 -7.73
N VAL A 603 9.35 -33.64 -7.98
CA VAL A 603 9.87 -34.03 -9.29
C VAL A 603 9.12 -35.26 -9.78
N GLY A 604 8.56 -35.16 -10.97
CA GLY A 604 7.92 -36.25 -11.69
C GLY A 604 8.62 -36.58 -13.01
N ALA A 605 8.19 -37.66 -13.64
CA ALA A 605 8.69 -38.08 -14.94
C ALA A 605 7.57 -38.51 -15.88
N ILE A 606 7.79 -38.29 -17.17
CA ILE A 606 6.93 -38.78 -18.24
C ILE A 606 7.77 -39.42 -19.36
N ASP A 607 7.37 -40.61 -19.76
CA ASP A 607 7.89 -41.29 -20.94
C ASP A 607 7.17 -40.73 -22.19
N THR A 608 7.83 -39.79 -22.86
CA THR A 608 7.29 -39.10 -24.03
C THR A 608 7.17 -39.99 -25.27
N ALA A 609 7.75 -41.21 -25.24
CA ALA A 609 7.51 -42.20 -26.28
C ALA A 609 6.15 -42.90 -26.12
N LYS A 610 5.55 -42.86 -24.92
CA LYS A 610 4.27 -43.51 -24.62
C LYS A 610 3.12 -42.52 -24.44
N ARG A 611 3.39 -41.31 -23.94
CA ARG A 611 2.38 -40.32 -23.61
C ARG A 611 2.80 -38.92 -24.05
N THR A 612 1.83 -38.14 -24.48
CA THR A 612 2.03 -36.71 -24.80
C THR A 612 2.07 -35.91 -23.50
N ILE A 613 2.98 -34.93 -23.43
CA ILE A 613 2.98 -33.94 -22.34
C ILE A 613 1.73 -33.08 -22.49
N LEU A 614 0.99 -32.91 -21.41
CA LEU A 614 -0.18 -32.04 -21.39
C LEU A 614 0.23 -30.60 -21.03
N PRO A 615 -0.58 -29.58 -21.39
CA PRO A 615 -1.72 -29.67 -22.30
C PRO A 615 -1.30 -29.94 -23.76
N ASP A 616 -2.07 -30.78 -24.46
CA ASP A 616 -1.96 -31.02 -25.91
C ASP A 616 -2.75 -29.94 -26.66
N LEU A 617 -2.16 -28.74 -26.72
CA LEU A 617 -2.80 -27.52 -27.23
C LEU A 617 -3.26 -27.63 -28.68
N GLU A 618 -2.60 -28.45 -29.49
CA GLU A 618 -2.89 -28.60 -30.92
C GLU A 618 -4.17 -29.40 -31.17
N LYS A 619 -4.55 -30.29 -30.24
CA LYS A 619 -5.77 -31.11 -30.38
C LYS A 619 -7.00 -30.49 -29.74
N MET A 620 -6.86 -29.35 -29.05
CA MET A 620 -8.00 -28.65 -28.46
C MET A 620 -8.80 -27.91 -29.53
N GLN A 621 -10.12 -28.02 -29.46
CA GLN A 621 -11.03 -27.39 -30.41
C GLN A 621 -12.30 -26.88 -29.72
N VAL A 622 -13.03 -26.00 -30.41
CA VAL A 622 -14.36 -25.55 -30.00
C VAL A 622 -15.28 -26.77 -29.82
N GLY A 623 -16.02 -26.80 -28.71
CA GLY A 623 -16.94 -27.88 -28.35
C GLY A 623 -16.29 -29.06 -27.59
N ASP A 624 -14.98 -29.01 -27.33
CA ASP A 624 -14.37 -29.89 -26.33
C ASP A 624 -15.00 -29.64 -24.96
N VAL A 625 -15.21 -30.71 -24.19
CA VAL A 625 -15.95 -30.69 -22.93
C VAL A 625 -14.99 -30.45 -21.77
N LEU A 626 -15.45 -29.67 -20.79
CA LEU A 626 -14.78 -29.47 -19.52
C LEU A 626 -15.40 -30.38 -18.45
N LEU A 627 -14.60 -31.27 -17.87
CA LEU A 627 -14.97 -32.04 -16.68
C LEU A 627 -14.32 -31.43 -15.44
N GLY A 628 -15.05 -31.34 -14.33
CA GLY A 628 -14.54 -30.87 -13.04
C GLY A 628 -14.51 -31.99 -12.01
N LEU A 629 -13.39 -32.18 -11.33
CA LEU A 629 -13.28 -33.10 -10.18
C LEU A 629 -13.60 -32.37 -8.89
N ALA A 630 -14.43 -32.97 -8.05
CA ALA A 630 -14.81 -32.39 -6.76
C ALA A 630 -13.59 -32.18 -5.85
N SER A 631 -13.52 -31.04 -5.17
CA SER A 631 -12.57 -30.78 -4.09
C SER A 631 -13.07 -31.31 -2.75
N SER A 632 -12.14 -31.64 -1.84
CA SER A 632 -12.44 -31.95 -0.43
C SER A 632 -12.86 -30.73 0.40
N GLY A 633 -12.51 -29.53 -0.05
CA GLY A 633 -12.76 -28.25 0.64
C GLY A 633 -11.96 -27.13 -0.03
N PRO A 634 -11.75 -25.99 0.66
CA PRO A 634 -10.85 -24.96 0.19
C PRO A 634 -9.41 -25.49 0.15
N HIS A 635 -8.80 -25.45 -1.04
CA HIS A 635 -7.37 -25.74 -1.21
C HIS A 635 -6.51 -24.69 -0.49
N SER A 636 -5.22 -24.97 -0.26
CA SER A 636 -4.32 -24.12 0.54
C SER A 636 -4.33 -22.62 0.18
N ASN A 637 -4.54 -22.28 -1.09
CA ASN A 637 -4.65 -20.90 -1.55
C ASN A 637 -6.06 -20.34 -1.27
N GLY A 638 -6.16 -19.05 -0.93
CA GLY A 638 -7.41 -18.42 -0.49
C GLY A 638 -7.55 -18.22 1.02
N TYR A 639 -6.66 -18.83 1.83
CA TYR A 639 -6.81 -18.84 3.29
C TYR A 639 -6.65 -17.48 3.97
N SER A 640 -6.00 -16.52 3.33
CA SER A 640 -5.96 -15.15 3.86
C SER A 640 -7.37 -14.54 3.91
N LEU A 641 -8.19 -14.77 2.87
CA LEU A 641 -9.58 -14.33 2.86
C LEU A 641 -10.45 -15.17 3.80
N VAL A 642 -10.24 -16.49 3.85
CA VAL A 642 -10.92 -17.36 4.84
C VAL A 642 -10.73 -16.83 6.25
N ARG A 643 -9.48 -16.52 6.64
CA ARG A 643 -9.16 -15.99 7.98
C ARG A 643 -9.88 -14.67 8.26
N LYS A 644 -9.90 -13.73 7.30
CA LYS A 644 -10.64 -12.47 7.45
C LYS A 644 -12.15 -12.66 7.56
N ILE A 645 -12.71 -13.66 6.87
CA ILE A 645 -14.14 -13.98 6.96
C ILE A 645 -14.47 -14.58 8.34
N VAL A 646 -13.61 -15.46 8.86
CA VAL A 646 -13.74 -16.02 10.21
C VAL A 646 -13.68 -14.89 11.25
N GLU A 647 -12.67 -14.02 11.16
CA GLU A 647 -12.54 -12.84 12.03
C GLU A 647 -13.78 -11.94 11.97
N ARG A 648 -14.26 -11.60 10.77
CA ARG A 648 -15.49 -10.80 10.56
C ARG A 648 -16.74 -11.46 11.16
N SER A 649 -16.79 -12.79 11.14
CA SER A 649 -17.92 -13.55 11.68
C SER A 649 -17.98 -13.55 13.21
N GLY A 650 -16.87 -13.20 13.88
CA GLY A 650 -16.72 -13.28 15.34
C GLY A 650 -16.58 -14.71 15.86
N LEU A 651 -16.46 -15.71 14.99
CA LEU A 651 -16.25 -17.11 15.39
C LEU A 651 -14.78 -17.39 15.72
N SER A 652 -14.57 -18.24 16.70
CA SER A 652 -13.30 -18.91 16.97
C SER A 652 -13.17 -20.18 16.10
N TYR A 653 -11.95 -20.60 15.78
CA TYR A 653 -11.70 -21.87 15.10
C TYR A 653 -12.10 -23.11 15.94
N HIS A 654 -12.29 -22.93 17.24
CA HIS A 654 -12.79 -23.98 18.13
C HIS A 654 -14.32 -24.07 18.17
N ASP A 655 -15.04 -23.11 17.60
CA ASP A 655 -16.51 -23.14 17.57
C ASP A 655 -17.02 -24.20 16.58
N VAL A 656 -18.29 -24.58 16.73
CA VAL A 656 -18.97 -25.45 15.76
C VAL A 656 -19.02 -24.75 14.39
N ALA A 657 -18.73 -25.49 13.32
CA ALA A 657 -18.77 -24.94 11.97
C ALA A 657 -20.19 -24.44 11.63
N PRO A 658 -20.35 -23.20 11.12
CA PRO A 658 -21.64 -22.60 10.79
C PRO A 658 -22.20 -23.09 9.44
N PHE A 659 -21.78 -24.26 9.00
CA PHE A 659 -22.18 -24.92 7.75
C PHE A 659 -22.17 -26.44 7.94
N GLU A 660 -22.89 -27.14 7.08
CA GLU A 660 -22.99 -28.60 7.13
C GLU A 660 -21.63 -29.27 6.90
N THR A 661 -21.14 -29.99 7.91
CA THR A 661 -19.88 -30.75 7.88
C THR A 661 -19.89 -31.81 8.97
N THR A 662 -19.10 -32.87 8.79
CA THR A 662 -18.85 -33.89 9.83
C THR A 662 -17.70 -33.51 10.77
N ALA A 663 -17.03 -32.39 10.52
CA ALA A 663 -15.94 -31.91 11.36
C ALA A 663 -16.43 -31.47 12.73
N SER A 664 -15.60 -31.71 13.76
CA SER A 664 -15.94 -31.38 15.15
C SER A 664 -15.88 -29.88 15.47
N SER A 665 -15.16 -29.08 14.67
CA SER A 665 -15.09 -27.61 14.80
C SER A 665 -14.87 -26.93 13.45
N LEU A 666 -15.02 -25.60 13.42
CA LEU A 666 -14.73 -24.74 12.27
C LEU A 666 -13.28 -24.91 11.80
N GLY A 667 -12.32 -24.88 12.72
CA GLY A 667 -10.91 -25.09 12.45
C GLY A 667 -10.62 -26.46 11.85
N VAL A 668 -11.24 -27.53 12.37
CA VAL A 668 -11.10 -28.88 11.80
C VAL A 668 -11.69 -28.94 10.38
N ALA A 669 -12.84 -28.31 10.14
CA ALA A 669 -13.44 -28.23 8.81
C ALA A 669 -12.52 -27.49 7.81
N LEU A 670 -11.97 -26.35 8.23
CA LEU A 670 -11.03 -25.55 7.44
C LEU A 670 -9.63 -26.17 7.34
N LEU A 671 -9.29 -27.17 8.15
CA LEU A 671 -8.04 -27.92 8.02
C LEU A 671 -8.19 -29.23 7.25
N THR A 672 -9.33 -29.43 6.57
CA THR A 672 -9.50 -30.52 5.62
C THR A 672 -8.37 -30.45 4.56
N PRO A 673 -7.59 -31.53 4.35
CA PRO A 673 -6.50 -31.51 3.38
C PRO A 673 -6.98 -31.30 1.95
N THR A 674 -6.17 -30.58 1.16
CA THR A 674 -6.28 -30.47 -0.29
C THR A 674 -6.23 -31.86 -0.90
N ARG A 675 -7.16 -32.15 -1.83
CA ARG A 675 -7.27 -33.47 -2.45
C ARG A 675 -6.11 -33.74 -3.40
N ILE A 676 -5.54 -34.93 -3.34
CA ILE A 676 -4.52 -35.43 -4.26
C ILE A 676 -5.20 -36.24 -5.37
N TYR A 677 -5.06 -35.82 -6.62
CA TYR A 677 -5.76 -36.42 -7.78
C TYR A 677 -4.87 -37.36 -8.62
N VAL A 678 -3.62 -37.58 -8.20
CA VAL A 678 -2.56 -38.21 -9.00
C VAL A 678 -2.95 -39.60 -9.51
N LYS A 679 -3.28 -40.54 -8.62
CA LYS A 679 -3.52 -41.95 -9.00
C LYS A 679 -4.71 -42.11 -9.95
N PRO A 680 -5.90 -41.51 -9.68
CA PRO A 680 -7.02 -41.57 -10.62
C PRO A 680 -6.71 -40.97 -11.99
N LEU A 681 -6.04 -39.82 -12.04
CA LEU A 681 -5.68 -39.16 -13.31
C LEU A 681 -4.65 -39.96 -14.10
N LEU A 682 -3.59 -40.47 -13.47
CA LEU A 682 -2.62 -41.33 -14.14
C LEU A 682 -3.26 -42.62 -14.69
N ALA A 683 -4.19 -43.21 -13.94
CA ALA A 683 -4.95 -44.37 -14.41
C ALA A 683 -5.83 -44.04 -15.62
N ALA A 684 -6.51 -42.89 -15.62
CA ALA A 684 -7.31 -42.42 -16.76
C ALA A 684 -6.45 -42.13 -17.99
N LEU A 685 -5.31 -41.46 -17.82
CA LEU A 685 -4.33 -41.18 -18.88
C LEU A 685 -3.75 -42.45 -19.50
N ALA A 686 -3.52 -43.48 -18.69
CA ALA A 686 -3.04 -44.79 -19.16
C ALA A 686 -4.13 -45.59 -19.89
N THR A 687 -5.38 -45.52 -19.41
CA THR A 687 -6.50 -46.35 -19.92
C THR A 687 -7.16 -45.74 -21.16
N ALA A 688 -7.11 -44.41 -21.32
CA ALA A 688 -7.63 -43.69 -22.47
C ALA A 688 -6.59 -42.74 -23.07
N PRO A 689 -5.51 -43.26 -23.70
CA PRO A 689 -4.48 -42.42 -24.32
C PRO A 689 -5.08 -41.46 -25.36
N GLY A 690 -4.73 -40.18 -25.25
CA GLY A 690 -5.20 -39.12 -26.15
C GLY A 690 -6.63 -38.63 -25.93
N ALA A 691 -7.39 -39.22 -24.98
CA ALA A 691 -8.74 -38.76 -24.65
C ALA A 691 -8.75 -37.46 -23.82
N ILE A 692 -7.78 -37.33 -22.90
CA ILE A 692 -7.55 -36.11 -22.12
C ILE A 692 -6.56 -35.23 -22.88
N LYS A 693 -6.98 -33.99 -23.16
CA LYS A 693 -6.23 -33.00 -23.92
C LYS A 693 -5.58 -31.95 -23.03
N GLY A 694 -6.10 -31.72 -21.84
CA GLY A 694 -5.55 -30.77 -20.88
C GLY A 694 -6.08 -30.98 -19.49
N LEU A 695 -5.33 -30.48 -18.51
CA LEU A 695 -5.66 -30.53 -17.09
C LEU A 695 -5.33 -29.16 -16.48
N ALA A 696 -6.08 -28.74 -15.48
CA ALA A 696 -5.83 -27.52 -14.73
C ALA A 696 -6.13 -27.75 -13.24
N HIS A 697 -5.10 -27.72 -12.42
CA HIS A 697 -5.24 -27.77 -10.97
C HIS A 697 -5.75 -26.41 -10.48
N ILE A 698 -6.83 -26.41 -9.71
CA ILE A 698 -7.50 -25.16 -9.31
C ILE A 698 -7.00 -24.76 -7.92
N THR A 699 -6.16 -23.72 -7.89
CA THR A 699 -5.50 -23.20 -6.68
C THR A 699 -5.68 -21.68 -6.58
N GLY A 700 -4.61 -20.91 -6.31
CA GLY A 700 -4.66 -19.45 -6.32
C GLY A 700 -5.04 -18.91 -7.70
N GLY A 701 -5.88 -17.89 -7.76
CA GLY A 701 -6.49 -17.42 -9.01
C GLY A 701 -7.74 -18.18 -9.44
N GLY A 702 -8.13 -19.21 -8.69
CA GLY A 702 -9.43 -19.89 -8.83
C GLY A 702 -9.65 -20.48 -10.22
N LEU A 703 -10.91 -20.54 -10.64
CA LEU A 703 -11.29 -21.06 -11.96
C LEU A 703 -10.85 -20.14 -13.10
N VAL A 704 -10.90 -18.83 -12.85
CA VAL A 704 -10.70 -17.81 -13.90
C VAL A 704 -9.26 -17.73 -14.37
N GLU A 705 -8.27 -17.93 -13.47
CA GLU A 705 -6.86 -17.84 -13.86
C GLU A 705 -6.17 -19.19 -14.09
N ASN A 706 -6.63 -20.27 -13.47
CA ASN A 706 -5.98 -21.58 -13.64
C ASN A 706 -6.40 -22.29 -14.92
N ILE A 707 -7.69 -22.27 -15.28
CA ILE A 707 -8.16 -22.95 -16.51
C ILE A 707 -7.45 -22.41 -17.76
N PRO A 708 -7.29 -21.09 -17.98
CA PRO A 708 -6.62 -20.57 -19.16
C PRO A 708 -5.16 -21.01 -19.33
N ARG A 709 -4.47 -21.41 -18.25
CA ARG A 709 -3.08 -21.91 -18.31
C ARG A 709 -2.99 -23.22 -19.10
N ALA A 710 -4.09 -23.95 -19.23
CA ALA A 710 -4.17 -25.20 -19.97
C ALA A 710 -4.69 -25.02 -21.42
N LEU A 711 -4.99 -23.79 -21.88
CA LEU A 711 -5.68 -23.56 -23.15
C LEU A 711 -4.80 -22.86 -24.19
N PRO A 712 -5.00 -23.12 -25.49
CA PRO A 712 -4.37 -22.34 -26.54
C PRO A 712 -4.98 -20.94 -26.59
N LYS A 713 -4.19 -19.95 -27.02
CA LYS A 713 -4.56 -18.52 -26.98
C LYS A 713 -5.87 -18.17 -27.69
N HIS A 714 -6.30 -18.97 -28.67
CA HIS A 714 -7.48 -18.73 -29.49
C HIS A 714 -8.78 -19.35 -28.91
N LEU A 715 -8.69 -20.09 -27.80
CA LEU A 715 -9.84 -20.69 -27.11
C LEU A 715 -10.07 -20.04 -25.75
N THR A 716 -11.32 -20.12 -25.29
CA THR A 716 -11.76 -19.72 -23.95
C THR A 716 -12.58 -20.84 -23.33
N ALA A 717 -12.55 -20.97 -22.02
CA ALA A 717 -13.42 -21.89 -21.29
C ALA A 717 -14.74 -21.20 -20.94
N LEU A 718 -15.87 -21.80 -21.32
CA LEU A 718 -17.19 -21.39 -20.86
C LEU A 718 -17.63 -22.33 -19.75
N VAL A 719 -17.46 -21.91 -18.50
CA VAL A 719 -17.79 -22.72 -17.31
C VAL A 719 -19.18 -22.34 -16.83
N ASP A 720 -20.10 -23.30 -16.81
CA ASP A 720 -21.44 -23.13 -16.24
C ASP A 720 -21.41 -23.50 -14.75
N VAL A 721 -21.42 -22.49 -13.89
CA VAL A 721 -21.31 -22.71 -12.44
C VAL A 721 -22.57 -23.29 -11.81
N ALA A 722 -23.69 -23.31 -12.55
CA ALA A 722 -24.93 -23.95 -12.12
C ALA A 722 -24.88 -25.48 -12.27
N SER A 723 -23.84 -26.03 -12.93
CA SER A 723 -23.74 -27.48 -13.17
C SER A 723 -23.29 -28.30 -11.96
N TRP A 724 -22.86 -27.63 -10.87
CA TRP A 724 -22.64 -28.26 -9.57
C TRP A 724 -23.16 -27.37 -8.44
N SER A 725 -23.46 -28.00 -7.30
CA SER A 725 -23.87 -27.25 -6.11
C SER A 725 -22.65 -26.72 -5.36
N LEU A 726 -22.64 -25.40 -5.08
CA LEU A 726 -21.60 -24.77 -4.29
C LEU A 726 -21.52 -25.42 -2.88
N PRO A 727 -20.38 -26.03 -2.49
CA PRO A 727 -20.30 -26.75 -1.22
C PRO A 727 -20.59 -25.84 0.00
N PRO A 728 -21.11 -26.39 1.12
CA PRO A 728 -21.55 -25.61 2.28
C PRO A 728 -20.52 -24.60 2.80
N VAL A 729 -19.24 -24.98 2.85
CA VAL A 729 -18.15 -24.08 3.27
C VAL A 729 -18.02 -22.85 2.37
N PHE A 730 -18.09 -23.00 1.05
CA PHE A 730 -18.01 -21.86 0.12
C PHE A 730 -19.28 -21.01 0.14
N ARG A 731 -20.46 -21.61 0.29
CA ARG A 731 -21.71 -20.86 0.53
C ARG A 731 -21.61 -20.01 1.78
N TRP A 732 -21.05 -20.56 2.87
CA TRP A 732 -20.82 -19.82 4.09
C TRP A 732 -19.76 -18.71 3.90
N LEU A 733 -18.62 -18.99 3.28
CA LEU A 733 -17.59 -17.99 3.00
C LEU A 733 -18.14 -16.83 2.16
N LYS A 734 -18.89 -17.14 1.10
CA LYS A 734 -19.55 -16.15 0.24
C LYS A 734 -20.51 -15.29 1.05
N LYS A 735 -21.46 -15.92 1.77
CA LYS A 735 -22.50 -15.22 2.52
C LYS A 735 -21.93 -14.36 3.65
N THR A 736 -21.04 -14.93 4.46
CA THR A 736 -20.48 -14.29 5.65
C THR A 736 -19.46 -13.22 5.27
N GLY A 737 -18.65 -13.50 4.24
CA GLY A 737 -17.68 -12.55 3.70
C GLY A 737 -18.29 -11.49 2.79
N ARG A 738 -19.53 -11.68 2.34
CA ARG A 738 -20.17 -10.91 1.26
C ARG A 738 -19.29 -10.87 0.01
N VAL A 739 -18.62 -11.99 -0.28
CA VAL A 739 -17.75 -12.13 -1.44
C VAL A 739 -18.64 -12.26 -2.68
N THR A 740 -18.37 -11.49 -3.73
CA THR A 740 -19.16 -11.55 -4.97
C THR A 740 -18.93 -12.89 -5.68
N GLY A 741 -19.88 -13.37 -6.51
CA GLY A 741 -19.67 -14.59 -7.29
C GLY A 741 -18.41 -14.55 -8.17
N ALA A 742 -18.10 -13.40 -8.76
CA ALA A 742 -16.87 -13.19 -9.54
C ALA A 742 -15.61 -13.34 -8.69
N GLU A 743 -15.59 -12.73 -7.50
CA GLU A 743 -14.46 -12.83 -6.58
C GLU A 743 -14.32 -14.24 -6.00
N MET A 744 -15.44 -14.95 -5.74
CA MET A 744 -15.41 -16.37 -5.38
C MET A 744 -14.69 -17.18 -6.47
N GLY A 745 -15.07 -16.97 -7.74
CA GLY A 745 -14.47 -17.61 -8.90
C GLY A 745 -12.96 -17.33 -9.09
N ARG A 746 -12.49 -16.19 -8.59
CA ARG A 746 -11.08 -15.77 -8.63
C ARG A 746 -10.27 -16.22 -7.42
N ALA A 747 -10.87 -16.26 -6.23
CA ALA A 747 -10.17 -16.53 -4.98
C ALA A 747 -10.11 -18.03 -4.63
N PHE A 748 -11.12 -18.79 -5.03
CA PHE A 748 -11.33 -20.16 -4.57
C PHE A 748 -11.54 -21.16 -5.71
N ASN A 749 -11.40 -22.44 -5.37
CA ASN A 749 -11.74 -23.57 -6.22
C ASN A 749 -13.25 -23.88 -6.26
N ASN A 750 -14.05 -23.32 -5.34
CA ASN A 750 -15.52 -23.37 -5.33
C ASN A 750 -16.13 -24.78 -5.45
N GLY A 751 -15.43 -25.80 -4.95
CA GLY A 751 -15.87 -27.19 -5.03
C GLY A 751 -15.26 -27.99 -6.17
N ILE A 752 -14.50 -27.37 -7.09
CA ILE A 752 -13.84 -28.03 -8.22
C ILE A 752 -12.33 -27.90 -8.06
N GLY A 753 -11.64 -28.99 -7.70
CA GLY A 753 -10.19 -28.97 -7.46
C GLY A 753 -9.34 -29.21 -8.72
N MET A 754 -9.90 -29.81 -9.76
CA MET A 754 -9.22 -30.07 -11.04
C MET A 754 -10.21 -29.91 -12.19
N VAL A 755 -9.80 -29.27 -13.28
CA VAL A 755 -10.55 -29.21 -14.54
C VAL A 755 -9.82 -30.00 -15.61
N ILE A 756 -10.57 -30.77 -16.41
CA ILE A 756 -10.07 -31.67 -17.45
C ILE A 756 -10.71 -31.27 -18.77
N VAL A 757 -9.89 -31.04 -19.80
CA VAL A 757 -10.32 -30.81 -21.17
C VAL A 757 -10.32 -32.15 -21.92
N VAL A 758 -11.46 -32.55 -22.46
CA VAL A 758 -11.64 -33.82 -23.19
C VAL A 758 -12.39 -33.60 -24.51
N GLY A 759 -12.11 -34.44 -25.50
CA GLY A 759 -12.94 -34.48 -26.71
C GLY A 759 -14.40 -34.84 -26.36
N LYS A 760 -15.37 -34.24 -27.05
CA LYS A 760 -16.80 -34.45 -26.79
C LYS A 760 -17.19 -35.93 -26.83
N GLU A 761 -16.62 -36.69 -27.77
CA GLU A 761 -16.81 -38.12 -27.94
C GLU A 761 -16.21 -38.97 -26.80
N ASN A 762 -15.27 -38.41 -26.04
CA ASN A 762 -14.56 -39.07 -24.96
C ASN A 762 -15.06 -38.66 -23.56
N ALA A 763 -15.92 -37.65 -23.46
CA ALA A 763 -16.34 -37.06 -22.19
C ALA A 763 -16.96 -38.09 -21.23
N GLU A 764 -17.93 -38.88 -21.69
CA GLU A 764 -18.59 -39.87 -20.84
C GLU A 764 -17.62 -41.00 -20.44
N ARG A 765 -16.77 -41.45 -21.36
CA ARG A 765 -15.77 -42.49 -21.08
C ARG A 765 -14.78 -42.05 -20.00
N VAL A 766 -14.22 -40.85 -20.13
CA VAL A 766 -13.25 -40.30 -19.16
C VAL A 766 -13.93 -40.08 -17.81
N LYS A 767 -15.16 -39.57 -17.81
CA LYS A 767 -15.97 -39.42 -16.61
C LYS A 767 -16.17 -40.75 -15.88
N SER A 768 -16.63 -41.80 -16.56
CA SER A 768 -16.83 -43.12 -15.95
C SER A 768 -15.54 -43.70 -15.38
N LEU A 769 -14.41 -43.57 -16.10
CA LEU A 769 -13.11 -44.05 -15.62
C LEU A 769 -12.68 -43.37 -14.31
N LEU A 770 -12.96 -42.07 -14.16
CA LEU A 770 -12.62 -41.33 -12.95
C LEU A 770 -13.58 -41.67 -11.79
N GLU A 771 -14.87 -41.84 -12.08
CA GLU A 771 -15.87 -42.29 -11.10
C GLU A 771 -15.58 -43.71 -10.57
N GLU A 772 -15.13 -44.62 -11.43
CA GLU A 772 -14.66 -45.96 -11.04
C GLU A 772 -13.44 -45.91 -10.10
N LYS A 773 -12.66 -44.82 -10.14
CA LYS A 773 -11.53 -44.56 -9.23
C LYS A 773 -11.93 -43.76 -7.99
N GLY A 774 -13.24 -43.55 -7.78
CA GLY A 774 -13.77 -42.89 -6.60
C GLY A 774 -13.76 -41.36 -6.66
N GLU A 775 -13.57 -40.77 -7.85
CA GLU A 775 -13.76 -39.33 -8.04
C GLU A 775 -15.24 -38.99 -8.21
N LYS A 776 -15.63 -37.80 -7.76
CA LYS A 776 -16.91 -37.20 -8.12
C LYS A 776 -16.67 -36.22 -9.26
N VAL A 777 -17.32 -36.46 -10.40
CA VAL A 777 -17.05 -35.75 -11.65
C VAL A 777 -18.28 -34.96 -12.10
N PHE A 778 -18.08 -33.71 -12.48
CA PHE A 778 -19.09 -32.83 -13.04
C PHE A 778 -18.77 -32.50 -14.48
N VAL A 779 -19.78 -32.35 -15.33
CA VAL A 779 -19.61 -31.66 -16.63
C VAL A 779 -19.78 -30.17 -16.35
N VAL A 780 -18.68 -29.42 -16.41
CA VAL A 780 -18.65 -28.01 -15.94
C VAL A 780 -18.73 -27.00 -17.08
N GLY A 781 -18.63 -27.43 -18.33
CA GLY A 781 -18.71 -26.51 -19.46
C GLY A 781 -18.07 -27.06 -20.73
N GLU A 782 -17.67 -26.14 -21.60
CA GLU A 782 -17.05 -26.46 -22.90
C GLU A 782 -16.06 -25.36 -23.34
N LEU A 783 -15.22 -25.69 -24.32
CA LEU A 783 -14.35 -24.72 -24.98
C LEU A 783 -15.10 -23.99 -26.10
N ALA A 784 -14.85 -22.69 -26.22
CA ALA A 784 -15.38 -21.84 -27.26
C ALA A 784 -14.29 -20.98 -27.90
N THR A 785 -14.63 -20.30 -29.00
CA THR A 785 -13.74 -19.32 -29.64
C THR A 785 -13.53 -18.14 -28.69
N ARG A 786 -12.28 -17.72 -28.52
CA ARG A 786 -11.94 -16.61 -27.63
C ARG A 786 -12.34 -15.25 -28.23
N GLY A 787 -12.99 -14.41 -27.42
CA GLY A 787 -13.24 -12.99 -27.72
C GLY A 787 -12.04 -12.09 -27.40
N GLU A 788 -12.26 -10.78 -27.26
CA GLU A 788 -11.17 -9.79 -27.19
C GLU A 788 -10.26 -9.95 -25.94
N ASP A 789 -10.74 -10.40 -24.77
CA ASP A 789 -9.87 -10.41 -23.57
C ASP A 789 -10.00 -11.60 -22.57
N GLU A 790 -11.05 -12.43 -22.60
CA GLU A 790 -11.29 -13.41 -21.51
C GLU A 790 -10.86 -14.85 -21.84
N GLY A 791 -9.99 -15.45 -21.01
CA GLY A 791 -9.55 -16.85 -21.15
C GLY A 791 -10.47 -17.88 -20.50
N CYS A 792 -11.33 -17.46 -19.57
CA CYS A 792 -12.32 -18.28 -18.88
C CYS A 792 -13.49 -17.39 -18.46
N VAL A 793 -14.71 -17.81 -18.80
CA VAL A 793 -15.96 -17.10 -18.54
C VAL A 793 -16.83 -17.96 -17.64
N LEU A 794 -17.21 -17.44 -16.48
CA LEU A 794 -18.14 -18.09 -15.57
C LEU A 794 -19.58 -17.66 -15.92
N LYS A 795 -20.40 -18.61 -16.37
CA LYS A 795 -21.82 -18.42 -16.68
C LYS A 795 -22.69 -18.78 -15.47
N ASN A 796 -23.87 -18.19 -15.41
CA ASN A 796 -24.89 -18.44 -14.40
C ASN A 796 -24.41 -18.23 -12.96
N LEU A 797 -23.58 -17.20 -12.73
CA LEU A 797 -23.01 -16.86 -11.42
C LEU A 797 -24.09 -16.56 -10.37
N GLU A 798 -25.28 -16.14 -10.80
CA GLU A 798 -26.46 -15.99 -9.95
C GLU A 798 -26.89 -17.28 -9.26
N SER A 799 -26.49 -18.46 -9.76
CA SER A 799 -26.71 -19.74 -9.07
C SER A 799 -25.93 -19.87 -7.75
N TRP A 800 -24.92 -19.02 -7.54
CA TRP A 800 -24.18 -18.90 -6.27
C TRP A 800 -24.71 -17.80 -5.36
N GLU A 801 -25.73 -17.04 -5.78
CA GLU A 801 -26.30 -15.93 -4.99
C GLU A 801 -27.19 -16.36 -3.83
#